data_AF-A0A285J6M6-F1
#
_entry.id   AF-A0A285J6M6-F1
#
_cell.length_a   1.000
_cell.length_b   1.000
_cell.length_c   1.000
_cell.angle_alpha   90.00
_cell.angle_beta   90.00
_cell.angle_gamma   90.00
#
_symmetry.space_group_name_H-M   'P 1'
#
loop_
_entity.id
_entity.type
_entity.pdbx_description
1 polymer ?
#
loop_
_entity_poly.entity_id
_entity_poly.type
_entity_poly.pdbx_seq_one_letter_code
_entity_poly.pdbx_strand_id
1 'polypeptide(L)'
;MLKYINHQLNPDSDAQAASEQKVAAGVKQRFNNNLRALAQYIPSVLPIAQQHTMQQYSVFCTHASELNIVDFATGRVWYSENPSDEVFSEVDSFCNLAPYINVESNGEAVSAEQPWPAERLPSQLDIVVMFGLGLGYQLNELLQRVNIKYLIVYEPNVDTLICSLQANDWGQLLETAASNGTQLFLQLENDGSSVTEDLAELRNVAEFNRVYIYRHYCHPVMDKVAEYLFVNSGRPEQLLGGTAQFSAYEDYNDYVAERSVNVLGNLHPQAVKPAGDLVQRNMVALQKFYPKLHDEIEKHQNGHWQLSLDQNNKSNLYHPGRKVFFYHDLDSESETLVTHFTRHPYKDDVLLGQTSVDKFSHYIHYSHIAKTQPLINKQLQQKIQLPEEVDSLIIFGVGLGKHIEILTEQYKIKNLYICEPNIDFFAASLKVTAWADIFERAEQNDQRIYLNLGGDGSTYFYDLLAQFYQVGAYSIADTYMFCSYFNQKMHKAIADLRAELKVVLALGEYFDHCRYGIAHTYNSLAKQHKFLRYDNSDYRDLAAVNLPVFVVGNGPSLDSSFSYLQEHRENVVIISCGTALYSLYKKGIKPDFHAEVEQNRSTFNWVSQVKDAAYLKDIRLISVNGIHPDTAELFKETLLCFKDGESSTNFFDLRLKKQGVHVASLSYAYPTVTNLVLNYVLRLGFKVFYLFGVDLGYADVRQHHSQSSAYYRQDGSEVYDYQQTHGGGMPAKGNFLPYVFTKPEFDMSRKLLEQAISKAGRKVEIYNCSNGVKIDGAVPLQPENILFRDLPEHKDQLLQQLIDNAYYPDLSAHAQQIFNQIDFVTFRRTIDAWLVLFDEQITTQEQAKTFISRQWRLLQTAARDPSDPTFYLFYGSTNYFGGLMTKIASCISDDTPEILPVFNQVLQVWRDYVQSAGEQFEQQPLKFDDVDVQHLFAKS
;
A
#
# COMPACT_ATOMS: atom_id res chain seq x y z
N MET A 1 15.65 -11.95 -10.57
CA MET A 1 14.99 -12.39 -9.33
C MET A 1 15.25 -11.47 -8.14
N LEU A 2 14.55 -11.70 -7.02
CA LEU A 2 14.75 -11.00 -5.75
C LEU A 2 16.19 -11.14 -5.22
N LYS A 3 16.96 -10.06 -5.37
CA LYS A 3 18.25 -9.86 -4.71
C LYS A 3 18.01 -9.00 -3.46
N TYR A 4 17.75 -9.63 -2.31
CA TYR A 4 17.62 -8.92 -1.01
C TYR A 4 18.85 -9.14 -0.13
N ILE A 5 19.16 -8.14 0.68
CA ILE A 5 20.31 -8.17 1.61
C ILE A 5 20.28 -9.38 2.53
N ASN A 6 19.10 -9.74 3.05
CA ASN A 6 18.94 -10.88 3.96
C ASN A 6 19.36 -12.22 3.34
N HIS A 7 19.41 -12.34 2.00
CA HIS A 7 19.86 -13.55 1.33
C HIS A 7 21.40 -13.63 1.20
N GLN A 8 22.10 -12.51 1.43
CA GLN A 8 23.56 -12.42 1.31
C GLN A 8 24.27 -12.22 2.65
N LEU A 9 23.53 -12.08 3.75
CA LEU A 9 24.09 -12.07 5.11
C LEU A 9 24.25 -13.49 5.66
N ASN A 10 25.19 -13.68 6.58
CA ASN A 10 25.35 -14.96 7.26
C ASN A 10 24.14 -15.22 8.19
N PRO A 11 23.53 -16.42 8.18
CA PRO A 11 22.46 -16.77 9.12
C PRO A 11 22.89 -16.68 10.60
N ASP A 12 24.18 -16.82 10.88
CA ASP A 12 24.77 -16.58 12.19
C ASP A 12 25.15 -15.10 12.35
N SER A 13 24.40 -14.38 13.20
CA SER A 13 24.58 -12.96 13.46
C SER A 13 25.94 -12.61 14.03
N ASP A 14 26.53 -13.49 14.84
CA ASP A 14 27.85 -13.24 15.46
C ASP A 14 28.96 -13.39 14.42
N ALA A 15 28.83 -14.38 13.53
CA ALA A 15 29.74 -14.56 12.40
C ALA A 15 29.66 -13.39 11.40
N GLN A 16 28.45 -12.89 11.10
CA GLN A 16 28.25 -11.72 10.24
C GLN A 16 28.90 -10.47 10.85
N ALA A 17 28.65 -10.19 12.13
CA ALA A 17 29.21 -9.02 12.82
C ALA A 17 30.75 -9.05 12.83
N ALA A 18 31.36 -10.22 13.00
CA ALA A 18 32.82 -10.39 12.94
C ALA A 18 33.38 -10.08 11.54
N SER A 19 32.70 -10.52 10.48
CA SER A 19 33.09 -10.23 9.09
C SER A 19 33.00 -8.73 8.79
N GLU A 20 31.88 -8.10 9.17
CA GLU A 20 31.66 -6.66 9.01
C GLU A 20 32.71 -5.83 9.73
N GLN A 21 33.06 -6.21 10.97
CA GLN A 21 34.09 -5.51 11.74
C GLN A 21 35.46 -5.56 11.05
N LYS A 22 35.80 -6.71 10.45
CA LYS A 22 37.06 -6.89 9.70
C LYS A 22 37.10 -6.02 8.44
N VAL A 23 35.99 -5.96 7.69
CA VAL A 23 35.90 -5.18 6.45
C VAL A 23 35.83 -3.67 6.72
N ALA A 24 35.09 -3.25 7.76
CA ALA A 24 34.91 -1.84 8.13
C ALA A 24 36.24 -1.11 8.41
N ALA A 25 37.22 -1.79 9.00
CA ALA A 25 38.55 -1.23 9.22
C ALA A 25 39.25 -0.86 7.91
N GLY A 26 39.11 -1.70 6.88
CA GLY A 26 39.66 -1.46 5.55
C GLY A 26 38.92 -0.37 4.76
N VAL A 27 37.60 -0.28 4.91
CA VAL A 27 36.75 0.71 4.20
C VAL A 27 37.17 2.14 4.51
N LYS A 28 37.30 2.51 5.79
CA LYS A 28 37.67 3.87 6.18
C LYS A 28 39.06 4.25 5.69
N GLN A 29 40.01 3.32 5.74
CA GLN A 29 41.36 3.54 5.25
C GLN A 29 41.37 3.72 3.72
N ARG A 30 40.68 2.84 2.99
CA ARG A 30 40.54 2.90 1.53
C ARG A 30 39.90 4.20 1.07
N PHE A 31 38.79 4.58 1.69
CA PHE A 31 38.11 5.84 1.40
C PHE A 31 39.04 7.05 1.55
N ASN A 32 39.77 7.16 2.66
CA ASN A 32 40.72 8.26 2.87
C ASN A 32 41.88 8.26 1.87
N ASN A 33 42.38 7.10 1.49
CA ASN A 33 43.42 6.98 0.47
C ASN A 33 42.90 7.41 -0.91
N ASN A 34 41.70 6.99 -1.25
CA ASN A 34 41.03 7.35 -2.50
C ASN A 34 40.76 8.86 -2.59
N LEU A 35 40.37 9.52 -1.50
CA LEU A 35 40.23 10.98 -1.47
C LEU A 35 41.56 11.70 -1.79
N ARG A 36 42.70 11.17 -1.31
CA ARG A 36 44.02 11.72 -1.67
C ARG A 36 44.36 11.50 -3.14
N ALA A 37 44.05 10.32 -3.68
CA ALA A 37 44.24 10.02 -5.10
C ALA A 37 43.39 10.94 -5.98
N LEU A 38 42.12 11.15 -5.64
CA LEU A 38 41.24 12.10 -6.33
C LEU A 38 41.81 13.52 -6.29
N ALA A 39 42.29 13.98 -5.12
CA ALA A 39 42.91 15.30 -4.99
C ALA A 39 44.12 15.49 -5.93
N GLN A 40 44.85 14.41 -6.23
CA GLN A 40 46.03 14.43 -7.11
C GLN A 40 45.66 14.34 -8.59
N TYR A 41 44.79 13.41 -8.96
CA TYR A 41 44.55 13.07 -10.38
C TYR A 41 43.28 13.72 -10.96
N ILE A 42 42.21 13.88 -10.15
CA ILE A 42 40.92 14.42 -10.59
C ILE A 42 40.34 15.36 -9.51
N PRO A 43 41.00 16.51 -9.25
CA PRO A 43 40.66 17.37 -8.10
C PRO A 43 39.24 17.95 -8.14
N SER A 44 38.60 17.99 -9.32
CA SER A 44 37.20 18.42 -9.49
C SER A 44 36.18 17.52 -8.79
N VAL A 45 36.50 16.23 -8.59
CA VAL A 45 35.58 15.25 -7.98
C VAL A 45 35.65 15.27 -6.44
N LEU A 46 36.76 15.76 -5.88
CA LEU A 46 36.99 15.76 -4.43
C LEU A 46 35.89 16.50 -3.63
N PRO A 47 35.44 17.72 -4.00
CA PRO A 47 34.40 18.42 -3.27
C PRO A 47 33.07 17.65 -3.26
N ILE A 48 32.72 17.02 -4.39
CA ILE A 48 31.51 16.21 -4.53
C ILE A 48 31.55 15.05 -3.53
N ALA A 49 32.65 14.30 -3.51
CA ALA A 49 32.81 13.16 -2.60
C ALA A 49 32.85 13.55 -1.10
N GLN A 50 33.35 14.75 -0.76
CA GLN A 50 33.46 15.22 0.63
C GLN A 50 32.16 15.82 1.19
N GLN A 51 31.35 16.43 0.33
CA GLN A 51 30.13 17.15 0.74
C GLN A 51 28.87 16.28 0.65
N HIS A 52 28.92 15.18 -0.10
CA HIS A 52 27.77 14.31 -0.30
C HIS A 52 27.35 13.56 0.96
N THR A 53 26.05 13.44 1.16
CA THR A 53 25.43 12.61 2.21
C THR A 53 24.59 11.54 1.54
N MET A 54 24.78 10.27 1.92
CA MET A 54 24.10 9.14 1.30
C MET A 54 22.58 9.31 1.33
N GLN A 55 21.89 9.08 0.20
CA GLN A 55 20.45 9.33 0.07
C GLN A 55 19.62 8.09 -0.27
N GLN A 56 20.23 7.04 -0.82
CA GLN A 56 19.55 5.84 -1.31
C GLN A 56 20.38 4.57 -1.17
N TYR A 57 21.67 4.60 -1.49
CA TYR A 57 22.52 3.41 -1.51
C TYR A 57 23.55 3.42 -0.37
N SER A 58 24.05 2.25 0.00
CA SER A 58 25.20 2.09 0.90
C SER A 58 25.91 0.77 0.65
N VAL A 59 27.13 0.61 1.16
CA VAL A 59 27.82 -0.68 1.12
C VAL A 59 27.45 -1.55 2.32
N PHE A 60 27.35 -2.86 2.10
CA PHE A 60 27.28 -3.87 3.15
C PHE A 60 28.25 -5.03 2.84
N CYS A 61 28.54 -5.86 3.84
CA CYS A 61 29.42 -7.01 3.70
C CYS A 61 28.59 -8.28 3.45
N THR A 62 28.86 -9.00 2.36
CA THR A 62 28.28 -10.31 2.10
C THR A 62 28.89 -11.37 3.02
N HIS A 63 28.26 -12.53 3.14
CA HIS A 63 28.82 -13.65 3.89
C HIS A 63 30.11 -14.23 3.27
N ALA A 64 30.34 -13.99 1.97
CA ALA A 64 31.63 -14.18 1.31
C ALA A 64 32.71 -13.16 1.71
N SER A 65 32.38 -12.20 2.59
CA SER A 65 33.26 -11.10 3.03
C SER A 65 33.62 -10.10 1.93
N GLU A 66 32.75 -9.94 0.92
CA GLU A 66 32.88 -8.91 -0.12
C GLU A 66 31.93 -7.73 0.13
N LEU A 67 32.30 -6.55 -0.39
CA LEU A 67 31.44 -5.37 -0.33
C LEU A 67 30.48 -5.35 -1.50
N ASN A 68 29.19 -5.18 -1.22
CA ASN A 68 28.11 -5.06 -2.21
C ASN A 68 27.26 -3.80 -1.91
N ILE A 69 26.50 -3.33 -2.90
CA ILE A 69 25.61 -2.17 -2.80
C ILE A 69 24.22 -2.63 -2.38
N VAL A 70 23.65 -1.97 -1.36
CA VAL A 70 22.26 -2.13 -0.94
C VAL A 70 21.50 -0.82 -1.06
N ASP A 71 20.27 -0.88 -1.58
CA ASP A 71 19.26 0.17 -1.44
C ASP A 71 18.63 0.05 -0.05
N PHE A 72 18.81 1.04 0.83
CA PHE A 72 18.31 0.92 2.20
C PHE A 72 16.79 1.11 2.31
N ALA A 73 16.14 1.70 1.31
CA ALA A 73 14.68 1.85 1.31
C ALA A 73 13.99 0.53 0.96
N THR A 74 14.59 -0.26 0.06
CA THR A 74 13.99 -1.54 -0.38
C THR A 74 14.69 -2.78 0.15
N GLY A 75 15.89 -2.65 0.74
CA GLY A 75 16.76 -3.77 1.13
C GLY A 75 17.32 -4.56 -0.05
N ARG A 76 17.23 -4.02 -1.28
CA ARG A 76 17.67 -4.73 -2.51
C ARG A 76 19.15 -4.54 -2.73
N VAL A 77 19.79 -5.55 -3.31
CA VAL A 77 21.23 -5.53 -3.57
C VAL A 77 21.52 -5.62 -5.06
N TRP A 78 22.61 -4.98 -5.49
CA TRP A 78 22.95 -4.88 -6.92
C TRP A 78 23.58 -6.18 -7.41
N TYR A 79 24.70 -6.57 -6.83
CA TYR A 79 25.48 -7.72 -7.29
C TYR A 79 25.02 -9.01 -6.64
N SER A 80 25.46 -10.14 -7.20
CA SER A 80 25.47 -11.45 -6.55
C SER A 80 26.36 -11.44 -5.30
N GLU A 81 26.47 -12.59 -4.63
CA GLU A 81 27.23 -12.73 -3.39
C GLU A 81 28.74 -12.38 -3.53
N ASN A 82 29.29 -12.57 -4.74
CA ASN A 82 30.67 -12.28 -5.10
C ASN A 82 30.71 -11.19 -6.20
N PRO A 83 30.57 -9.90 -5.82
CA PRO A 83 30.61 -8.79 -6.76
C PRO A 83 31.86 -8.77 -7.66
N SER A 84 33.03 -9.15 -7.14
CA SER A 84 34.27 -9.16 -7.90
C SER A 84 34.22 -10.13 -9.09
N ASP A 85 33.87 -11.40 -8.85
CA ASP A 85 33.76 -12.46 -9.87
C ASP A 85 32.69 -12.15 -10.93
N GLU A 86 31.55 -11.59 -10.52
CA GLU A 86 30.49 -11.16 -11.44
C GLU A 86 31.01 -10.10 -12.42
N VAL A 87 31.72 -9.09 -11.89
CA VAL A 87 32.26 -8.00 -12.70
C VAL A 87 33.43 -8.47 -13.57
N PHE A 88 34.25 -9.40 -13.10
CA PHE A 88 35.34 -9.98 -13.92
C PHE A 88 34.77 -10.74 -15.12
N SER A 89 33.73 -11.54 -14.90
CA SER A 89 33.03 -12.25 -15.98
C SER A 89 32.37 -11.29 -16.98
N GLU A 90 31.86 -10.15 -16.51
CA GLU A 90 31.35 -9.08 -17.37
C GLU A 90 32.45 -8.46 -18.22
N VAL A 91 33.60 -8.11 -17.64
CA VAL A 91 34.74 -7.56 -18.39
C VAL A 91 35.26 -8.57 -19.41
N ASP A 92 35.31 -9.86 -19.08
CA ASP A 92 35.65 -10.93 -20.02
C ASP A 92 34.67 -11.01 -21.19
N SER A 93 33.36 -10.92 -20.91
CA SER A 93 32.32 -10.88 -21.93
C SER A 93 32.48 -9.67 -22.85
N PHE A 94 32.73 -8.49 -22.28
CA PHE A 94 32.99 -7.27 -23.05
C PHE A 94 34.24 -7.39 -23.93
N CYS A 95 35.36 -7.90 -23.39
CA CYS A 95 36.59 -8.07 -24.17
C CYS A 95 36.41 -9.00 -25.37
N ASN A 96 35.60 -10.04 -25.21
CA ASN A 96 35.32 -11.00 -26.28
C ASN A 96 34.31 -10.49 -27.30
N LEU A 97 33.32 -9.71 -26.85
CA LEU A 97 32.20 -9.23 -27.68
C LEU A 97 31.73 -7.85 -27.20
N ALA A 98 32.47 -6.81 -27.55
CA ALA A 98 32.21 -5.43 -27.16
C ALA A 98 31.21 -4.75 -28.10
N PRO A 99 30.08 -4.24 -27.58
CA PRO A 99 29.17 -3.40 -28.34
C PRO A 99 29.85 -2.12 -28.83
N TYR A 100 29.59 -1.72 -30.07
CA TYR A 100 30.15 -0.50 -30.63
C TYR A 100 29.20 0.23 -31.58
N ILE A 101 29.44 1.53 -31.72
CA ILE A 101 28.86 2.37 -32.76
C ILE A 101 29.96 2.93 -33.67
N ASN A 102 29.59 3.28 -34.89
CA ASN A 102 30.43 4.06 -35.79
C ASN A 102 29.92 5.50 -35.80
N VAL A 103 30.81 6.48 -35.81
CA VAL A 103 30.45 7.89 -35.94
C VAL A 103 30.14 8.19 -37.40
N GLU A 104 30.98 7.75 -38.33
CA GLU A 104 30.86 7.99 -39.76
C GLU A 104 30.25 6.81 -40.52
N SER A 105 29.60 7.11 -41.65
CA SER A 105 28.79 6.15 -42.42
C SER A 105 29.64 5.08 -43.09
N ASN A 106 29.58 3.84 -42.59
CA ASN A 106 30.04 2.64 -43.31
C ASN A 106 29.12 1.40 -43.06
N GLY A 107 27.90 1.57 -42.52
CA GLY A 107 27.03 0.46 -42.16
C GLY A 107 25.53 0.75 -42.32
N GLU A 108 24.73 -0.33 -42.43
CA GLU A 108 23.26 -0.29 -42.48
C GLU A 108 22.68 0.16 -41.13
N ALA A 109 21.55 0.89 -41.16
CA ALA A 109 20.87 1.35 -39.95
C ALA A 109 20.39 0.16 -39.12
N VAL A 110 20.79 0.09 -37.85
CA VAL A 110 20.34 -0.94 -36.91
C VAL A 110 18.96 -0.53 -36.38
N SER A 111 17.93 -1.32 -36.66
CA SER A 111 16.61 -1.09 -36.04
C SER A 111 16.67 -1.34 -34.53
N ALA A 112 15.85 -0.65 -33.75
CA ALA A 112 15.78 -0.84 -32.29
C ALA A 112 15.56 -2.29 -31.84
N GLU A 113 14.95 -3.14 -32.68
CA GLU A 113 14.70 -4.55 -32.40
C GLU A 113 15.91 -5.47 -32.66
N GLN A 114 16.88 -5.03 -33.45
CA GLN A 114 18.06 -5.83 -33.76
C GLN A 114 19.03 -5.86 -32.59
N PRO A 115 19.83 -6.92 -32.45
CA PRO A 115 20.88 -6.94 -31.45
C PRO A 115 21.96 -5.88 -31.72
N TRP A 116 22.61 -5.40 -30.68
CA TRP A 116 23.66 -4.41 -30.83
C TRP A 116 24.87 -4.99 -31.58
N PRO A 117 25.43 -4.27 -32.58
CA PRO A 117 26.67 -4.68 -33.22
C PRO A 117 27.77 -4.82 -32.17
N ALA A 118 28.48 -5.95 -32.19
CA ALA A 118 29.56 -6.21 -31.26
C ALA A 118 30.71 -6.96 -31.95
N GLU A 119 31.93 -6.74 -31.47
CA GLU A 119 33.14 -7.38 -31.99
C GLU A 119 34.15 -7.62 -30.86
N ARG A 120 35.15 -8.47 -31.11
CA ARG A 120 36.26 -8.64 -30.16
C ARG A 120 37.05 -7.34 -30.03
N LEU A 121 37.36 -6.93 -28.79
CA LEU A 121 38.12 -5.70 -28.59
C LEU A 121 39.51 -5.78 -29.24
N PRO A 122 39.93 -4.73 -29.98
CA PRO A 122 41.34 -4.57 -30.35
C PRO A 122 42.19 -4.28 -29.11
N SER A 123 43.50 -4.49 -29.22
CA SER A 123 44.47 -4.24 -28.14
C SER A 123 44.63 -2.76 -27.77
N GLN A 124 44.27 -1.85 -28.68
CA GLN A 124 44.30 -0.40 -28.48
C GLN A 124 42.97 0.20 -28.95
N LEU A 125 42.38 1.02 -28.09
CA LEU A 125 41.05 1.60 -28.26
C LEU A 125 41.14 3.12 -28.18
N ASP A 126 40.42 3.82 -29.06
CA ASP A 126 40.29 5.26 -28.97
C ASP A 126 39.33 5.67 -27.84
N ILE A 127 38.08 5.17 -27.87
CA ILE A 127 37.04 5.61 -26.94
C ILE A 127 36.24 4.44 -26.37
N VAL A 128 36.07 4.45 -25.05
CA VAL A 128 35.04 3.69 -24.34
C VAL A 128 34.10 4.67 -23.63
N VAL A 129 32.81 4.57 -23.90
CA VAL A 129 31.75 5.23 -23.14
C VAL A 129 31.13 4.21 -22.19
N MET A 130 31.22 4.48 -20.90
CA MET A 130 30.72 3.63 -19.84
C MET A 130 29.47 4.24 -19.20
N PHE A 131 28.38 3.49 -19.20
CA PHE A 131 27.14 3.83 -18.50
C PHE A 131 27.09 3.08 -17.17
N GLY A 132 27.27 3.82 -16.09
CA GLY A 132 27.24 3.34 -14.72
C GLY A 132 28.61 3.00 -14.14
N LEU A 133 28.84 3.44 -12.90
CA LEU A 133 30.08 3.19 -12.15
C LEU A 133 29.99 1.93 -11.28
N GLY A 134 28.86 1.74 -10.59
CA GLY A 134 28.74 0.64 -9.61
C GLY A 134 29.84 0.69 -8.54
N LEU A 135 30.44 -0.46 -8.22
CA LEU A 135 31.61 -0.50 -7.31
C LEU A 135 32.92 -0.07 -7.99
N GLY A 136 32.96 0.03 -9.33
CA GLY A 136 34.13 0.47 -10.09
C GLY A 136 35.20 -0.60 -10.34
N TYR A 137 34.96 -1.87 -9.98
CA TYR A 137 35.90 -2.97 -10.21
C TYR A 137 36.21 -3.21 -11.70
N GLN A 138 35.22 -2.98 -12.58
CA GLN A 138 35.37 -3.12 -14.02
C GLN A 138 36.42 -2.19 -14.61
N LEU A 139 36.61 -1.00 -14.02
CA LEU A 139 37.59 -0.04 -14.48
C LEU A 139 39.02 -0.57 -14.30
N ASN A 140 39.30 -1.21 -13.16
CA ASN A 140 40.61 -1.80 -12.90
C ASN A 140 40.93 -2.89 -13.91
N GLU A 141 39.99 -3.82 -14.11
CA GLU A 141 40.19 -4.95 -15.02
C GLU A 141 40.34 -4.49 -16.47
N LEU A 142 39.51 -3.54 -16.92
CA LEU A 142 39.59 -3.01 -18.29
C LEU A 142 40.94 -2.35 -18.54
N LEU A 143 41.41 -1.48 -17.64
CA LEU A 143 42.68 -0.76 -17.79
C LEU A 143 43.90 -1.68 -17.72
N GLN A 144 43.81 -2.83 -17.04
CA GLN A 144 44.89 -3.82 -17.02
C GLN A 144 44.96 -4.65 -18.30
N ARG A 145 43.84 -4.83 -19.01
CA ARG A 145 43.73 -5.74 -20.16
C ARG A 145 43.81 -5.03 -21.51
N VAL A 146 43.35 -3.78 -21.59
CA VAL A 146 43.27 -3.04 -22.84
C VAL A 146 43.75 -1.61 -22.66
N ASN A 147 44.49 -1.09 -23.66
CA ASN A 147 44.91 0.30 -23.65
C ASN A 147 43.81 1.21 -24.23
N ILE A 148 43.19 2.01 -23.37
CA ILE A 148 42.09 2.93 -23.73
C ILE A 148 42.63 4.36 -23.75
N LYS A 149 42.43 5.10 -24.84
CA LYS A 149 42.89 6.50 -24.93
C LYS A 149 41.95 7.45 -24.19
N TYR A 150 40.65 7.34 -24.42
CA TYR A 150 39.62 8.14 -23.74
C TYR A 150 38.56 7.24 -23.12
N LEU A 151 38.34 7.37 -21.81
CA LEU A 151 37.32 6.64 -21.06
C LEU A 151 36.37 7.65 -20.43
N ILE A 152 35.11 7.64 -20.87
CA ILE A 152 34.07 8.54 -20.36
C ILE A 152 33.10 7.70 -19.54
N VAL A 153 32.94 8.00 -18.25
CA VAL A 153 32.06 7.27 -17.34
C VAL A 153 30.92 8.18 -16.89
N TYR A 154 29.69 7.78 -17.15
CA TYR A 154 28.47 8.45 -16.67
C TYR A 154 27.95 7.76 -15.42
N GLU A 155 27.74 8.52 -14.35
CA GLU A 155 27.12 8.03 -13.11
C GLU A 155 26.09 9.04 -12.60
N PRO A 156 24.78 8.74 -12.70
CA PRO A 156 23.75 9.64 -12.27
C PRO A 156 23.62 9.77 -10.75
N ASN A 157 24.07 8.79 -9.96
CA ASN A 157 23.91 8.80 -8.50
C ASN A 157 25.25 8.87 -7.77
N VAL A 158 25.48 9.96 -7.03
CA VAL A 158 26.71 10.17 -6.25
C VAL A 158 26.89 9.14 -5.13
N ASP A 159 25.82 8.53 -4.62
CA ASP A 159 25.93 7.42 -3.67
C ASP A 159 26.77 6.27 -4.24
N THR A 160 26.61 5.97 -5.54
CA THR A 160 27.36 4.92 -6.24
C THR A 160 28.86 5.24 -6.26
N LEU A 161 29.22 6.51 -6.46
CA LEU A 161 30.62 6.96 -6.35
C LEU A 161 31.15 6.74 -4.93
N ILE A 162 30.39 7.10 -3.90
CA ILE A 162 30.82 6.88 -2.50
C ILE A 162 31.00 5.39 -2.22
N CYS A 163 30.07 4.54 -2.66
CA CYS A 163 30.19 3.09 -2.57
C CYS A 163 31.46 2.58 -3.27
N SER A 164 31.77 3.07 -4.48
CA SER A 164 33.01 2.75 -5.20
C SER A 164 34.25 3.21 -4.44
N LEU A 165 34.26 4.40 -3.85
CA LEU A 165 35.40 4.90 -3.06
C LEU A 165 35.61 4.12 -1.76
N GLN A 166 34.56 3.48 -1.24
CA GLN A 166 34.64 2.60 -0.07
C GLN A 166 35.14 1.19 -0.44
N ALA A 167 34.79 0.73 -1.64
CA ALA A 167 35.01 -0.66 -2.06
C ALA A 167 36.20 -0.87 -3.00
N ASN A 168 36.58 0.11 -3.84
CA ASN A 168 37.62 -0.04 -4.86
C ASN A 168 38.89 0.74 -4.51
N ASP A 169 40.06 0.31 -5.01
CA ASP A 169 41.32 1.05 -4.90
C ASP A 169 41.47 2.05 -6.06
N TRP A 170 40.99 3.28 -5.85
CA TRP A 170 41.08 4.34 -6.85
C TRP A 170 42.50 4.88 -7.01
N GLY A 171 43.37 4.71 -6.01
CA GLY A 171 44.79 5.07 -6.12
C GLY A 171 45.47 4.27 -7.22
N GLN A 172 45.33 2.95 -7.15
CA GLN A 172 45.87 2.03 -8.16
C GLN A 172 45.20 2.25 -9.52
N LEU A 173 43.88 2.45 -9.56
CA LEU A 173 43.13 2.71 -10.80
C LEU A 173 43.69 3.94 -11.54
N LEU A 174 43.80 5.07 -10.84
CA LEU A 174 44.23 6.34 -11.44
C LEU A 174 45.71 6.31 -11.83
N GLU A 175 46.56 5.63 -11.05
CA GLU A 175 47.96 5.41 -11.41
C GLU A 175 48.11 4.54 -12.66
N THR A 176 47.28 3.49 -12.79
CA THR A 176 47.25 2.63 -13.98
C THR A 176 46.77 3.41 -15.21
N ALA A 177 45.69 4.19 -15.07
CA ALA A 177 45.20 5.05 -16.14
C ALA A 177 46.27 6.05 -16.61
N ALA A 178 46.93 6.73 -15.67
CA ALA A 178 48.02 7.66 -15.97
C ALA A 178 49.21 6.97 -16.66
N SER A 179 49.58 5.76 -16.21
CA SER A 179 50.67 4.99 -16.79
C SER A 179 50.37 4.51 -18.22
N ASN A 180 49.11 4.19 -18.51
CA ASN A 180 48.66 3.81 -19.85
C ASN A 180 48.43 5.02 -20.77
N GLY A 181 48.42 6.24 -20.23
CA GLY A 181 48.08 7.45 -20.97
C GLY A 181 46.57 7.61 -21.23
N THR A 182 45.74 6.92 -20.45
CA THR A 182 44.28 7.00 -20.52
C THR A 182 43.78 8.31 -19.92
N GLN A 183 42.99 9.06 -20.70
CA GLN A 183 42.24 10.22 -20.23
C GLN A 183 40.88 9.76 -19.69
N LEU A 184 40.71 9.85 -18.37
CA LEU A 184 39.47 9.43 -17.68
C LEU A 184 38.59 10.66 -17.40
N PHE A 185 37.36 10.63 -17.90
CA PHE A 185 36.32 11.63 -17.64
C PHE A 185 35.21 11.02 -16.80
N LEU A 186 34.92 11.63 -15.66
CA LEU A 186 33.82 11.23 -14.77
C LEU A 186 32.70 12.26 -14.87
N GLN A 187 31.61 11.88 -15.54
CA GLN A 187 30.39 12.66 -15.68
C GLN A 187 29.43 12.27 -14.55
N LEU A 188 29.57 12.93 -13.39
CA LEU A 188 28.77 12.68 -12.19
C LEU A 188 27.46 13.47 -12.23
N GLU A 189 26.41 12.94 -11.58
CA GLU A 189 25.05 13.48 -11.63
C GLU A 189 24.51 13.57 -13.06
N ASN A 190 25.01 12.69 -13.93
CA ASN A 190 24.72 12.66 -15.35
C ASN A 190 24.36 11.24 -15.77
N ASP A 191 23.18 11.09 -16.36
CA ASP A 191 22.61 9.82 -16.82
C ASP A 191 22.93 9.51 -18.28
N GLY A 192 23.96 10.16 -18.84
CA GLY A 192 24.37 10.01 -20.24
C GLY A 192 23.68 10.97 -21.20
N SER A 193 22.74 11.79 -20.75
CA SER A 193 21.99 12.69 -21.63
C SER A 193 22.87 13.66 -22.42
N SER A 194 24.05 14.03 -21.90
CA SER A 194 25.01 14.89 -22.60
C SER A 194 25.92 14.15 -23.59
N VAL A 195 25.78 12.84 -23.77
CA VAL A 195 26.80 12.04 -24.50
C VAL A 195 27.08 12.55 -25.91
N THR A 196 26.07 13.09 -26.62
CA THR A 196 26.28 13.63 -27.96
C THR A 196 27.09 14.92 -27.96
N GLU A 197 26.98 15.72 -26.90
CA GLU A 197 27.71 16.97 -26.67
C GLU A 197 29.15 16.65 -26.29
N ASP A 198 29.34 15.70 -25.36
CA ASP A 198 30.65 15.22 -24.92
C ASP A 198 31.45 14.59 -26.08
N LEU A 199 30.78 13.80 -26.93
CA LEU A 199 31.41 13.24 -28.14
C LEU A 199 31.75 14.34 -29.17
N ALA A 200 30.89 15.35 -29.33
CA ALA A 200 31.17 16.49 -30.21
C ALA A 200 32.36 17.33 -29.71
N GLU A 201 32.44 17.57 -28.41
CA GLU A 201 33.58 18.25 -27.79
C GLU A 201 34.88 17.46 -28.00
N LEU A 202 34.84 16.15 -27.73
CA LEU A 202 36.00 15.28 -27.93
C LEU A 202 36.44 15.23 -29.40
N ARG A 203 35.49 15.30 -30.35
CA ARG A 203 35.78 15.32 -31.79
C ARG A 203 36.56 16.57 -32.22
N ASN A 204 36.47 17.67 -31.48
CA ASN A 204 37.25 18.88 -31.77
C ASN A 204 38.74 18.72 -31.42
N VAL A 205 39.10 17.74 -30.59
CA VAL A 205 40.48 17.54 -30.10
C VAL A 205 41.08 16.18 -30.49
N ALA A 206 40.28 15.23 -30.95
CA ALA A 206 40.72 13.91 -31.38
C ALA A 206 39.89 13.35 -32.55
N GLU A 207 40.56 12.70 -33.50
CA GLU A 207 39.88 11.89 -34.52
C GLU A 207 39.59 10.49 -33.97
N PHE A 208 38.35 10.02 -34.18
CA PHE A 208 37.90 8.68 -33.83
C PHE A 208 36.67 8.32 -34.66
N ASN A 209 36.57 7.09 -35.15
CA ASN A 209 35.35 6.62 -35.80
C ASN A 209 34.57 5.63 -34.94
N ARG A 210 35.26 4.80 -34.15
CA ARG A 210 34.63 3.72 -33.39
C ARG A 210 34.55 4.08 -31.92
N VAL A 211 33.34 3.95 -31.35
CA VAL A 211 33.06 4.19 -29.93
C VAL A 211 32.50 2.90 -29.35
N TYR A 212 33.18 2.34 -28.35
CA TYR A 212 32.73 1.15 -27.66
C TYR A 212 31.85 1.53 -26.47
N ILE A 213 30.73 0.82 -26.30
CA ILE A 213 29.73 1.12 -25.26
C ILE A 213 29.78 0.04 -24.20
N TYR A 214 30.11 0.43 -22.97
CA TYR A 214 30.11 -0.45 -21.80
C TYR A 214 28.95 -0.06 -20.89
N ARG A 215 27.86 -0.84 -20.90
CA ARG A 215 26.78 -0.61 -19.94
C ARG A 215 26.95 -1.53 -18.73
N HIS A 216 27.29 -0.93 -17.60
CA HIS A 216 27.54 -1.65 -16.35
C HIS A 216 26.22 -1.97 -15.62
N TYR A 217 25.22 -1.10 -15.64
CA TYR A 217 23.92 -1.43 -15.07
C TYR A 217 22.78 -0.80 -15.87
N CYS A 218 21.59 -1.35 -15.69
CA CYS A 218 20.40 -0.88 -16.36
C CYS A 218 19.83 0.33 -15.63
N HIS A 219 19.74 1.46 -16.32
CA HIS A 219 19.13 2.69 -15.80
C HIS A 219 18.11 3.22 -16.81
N PRO A 220 16.94 3.72 -16.37
CA PRO A 220 15.86 4.13 -17.27
C PRO A 220 16.25 5.15 -18.34
N VAL A 221 17.18 6.06 -18.05
CA VAL A 221 17.66 7.07 -19.02
C VAL A 221 18.88 6.57 -19.81
N MET A 222 19.96 6.11 -19.15
CA MET A 222 21.14 5.54 -19.82
C MET A 222 20.78 4.47 -20.86
N ASP A 223 19.76 3.65 -20.62
CA ASP A 223 19.33 2.64 -21.59
C ASP A 223 18.73 3.26 -22.86
N LYS A 224 18.00 4.37 -22.73
CA LYS A 224 17.50 5.16 -23.87
C LYS A 224 18.62 5.89 -24.60
N VAL A 225 19.60 6.39 -23.86
CA VAL A 225 20.81 6.99 -24.43
C VAL A 225 21.56 5.94 -25.26
N ALA A 226 21.82 4.76 -24.69
CA ALA A 226 22.47 3.66 -25.40
C ALA A 226 21.68 3.25 -26.65
N GLU A 227 20.37 3.04 -26.52
CA GLU A 227 19.48 2.73 -27.66
C GLU A 227 19.60 3.79 -28.78
N TYR A 228 19.57 5.08 -28.43
CA TYR A 228 19.73 6.17 -29.39
C TYR A 228 21.08 6.14 -30.10
N LEU A 229 22.18 5.87 -29.38
CA LEU A 229 23.51 5.75 -29.95
C LEU A 229 23.57 4.63 -31.00
N PHE A 230 23.00 3.46 -30.71
CA PHE A 230 22.98 2.33 -31.64
C PHE A 230 22.08 2.58 -32.86
N VAL A 231 20.89 3.11 -32.67
CA VAL A 231 19.94 3.42 -33.77
C VAL A 231 20.51 4.47 -34.72
N ASN A 232 21.31 5.40 -34.22
CA ASN A 232 21.94 6.47 -35.00
C ASN A 232 23.41 6.19 -35.35
N SER A 233 23.88 4.96 -35.19
CA SER A 233 25.22 4.55 -35.63
C SER A 233 25.41 4.89 -37.12
N GLY A 234 26.52 5.57 -37.43
CA GLY A 234 26.87 6.04 -38.78
C GLY A 234 26.20 7.36 -39.20
N ARG A 235 25.57 8.08 -38.27
CA ARG A 235 24.90 9.38 -38.50
C ARG A 235 25.54 10.49 -37.67
N PRO A 236 26.65 11.10 -38.15
CA PRO A 236 27.38 12.13 -37.41
C PRO A 236 26.50 13.29 -36.94
N GLU A 237 25.51 13.70 -37.74
CA GLU A 237 24.60 14.79 -37.42
C GLU A 237 23.73 14.53 -36.19
N GLN A 238 23.43 13.25 -35.90
CA GLN A 238 22.66 12.84 -34.72
C GLN A 238 23.57 12.55 -33.53
N LEU A 239 24.74 11.95 -33.78
CA LEU A 239 25.69 11.55 -32.75
C LEU A 239 26.52 12.71 -32.21
N LEU A 240 26.70 13.79 -32.98
CA LEU A 240 27.50 14.96 -32.64
C LEU A 240 26.70 16.28 -32.67
N GLY A 241 25.36 16.20 -32.78
CA GLY A 241 24.48 17.35 -33.02
C GLY A 241 24.07 18.18 -31.79
N GLY A 242 24.29 17.67 -30.57
CA GLY A 242 24.08 18.42 -29.32
C GLY A 242 22.64 18.83 -28.98
N THR A 243 21.62 18.09 -29.46
CA THR A 243 20.20 18.44 -29.24
C THR A 243 19.31 17.25 -28.87
N ALA A 244 19.87 16.11 -28.49
CA ALA A 244 19.07 14.93 -28.13
C ALA A 244 18.43 15.12 -26.75
N GLN A 245 17.13 14.81 -26.63
CA GLN A 245 16.43 14.76 -25.35
C GLN A 245 15.95 13.33 -25.10
N PHE A 246 16.13 12.85 -23.88
CA PHE A 246 15.82 11.50 -23.47
C PHE A 246 14.73 11.50 -22.41
N SER A 247 13.69 10.71 -22.61
CA SER A 247 12.67 10.40 -21.59
C SER A 247 12.97 9.05 -20.98
N ALA A 248 12.90 8.92 -19.65
CA ALA A 248 13.13 7.65 -18.96
C ALA A 248 12.15 6.55 -19.41
N TYR A 249 12.57 5.29 -19.29
CA TYR A 249 11.65 4.14 -19.27
C TYR A 249 10.75 4.22 -18.03
N GLU A 250 9.53 4.73 -18.18
CA GLU A 250 8.56 4.94 -17.08
C GLU A 250 7.37 3.96 -17.10
N ASP A 251 7.19 3.21 -18.20
CA ASP A 251 6.13 2.22 -18.29
C ASP A 251 6.33 1.15 -17.21
N TYR A 252 5.21 0.71 -16.64
CA TYR A 252 5.20 -0.35 -15.64
C TYR A 252 5.92 -1.61 -16.13
N ASN A 253 5.69 -1.96 -17.39
CA ASN A 253 6.14 -3.21 -18.00
C ASN A 253 7.61 -3.16 -18.47
N ASP A 254 8.24 -1.97 -18.50
CA ASP A 254 9.67 -1.81 -18.86
C ASP A 254 10.63 -1.97 -17.67
N TYR A 255 10.12 -2.37 -16.50
CA TYR A 255 10.93 -2.55 -15.31
C TYR A 255 11.98 -3.66 -15.51
N VAL A 256 13.25 -3.36 -15.22
CA VAL A 256 14.35 -4.34 -15.15
C VAL A 256 15.16 -4.08 -13.87
N ALA A 257 15.83 -5.10 -13.37
CA ALA A 257 16.76 -4.92 -12.26
C ALA A 257 18.06 -4.26 -12.75
N GLU A 258 18.71 -3.51 -11.86
CA GLU A 258 19.95 -2.77 -12.13
C GLU A 258 21.01 -3.70 -12.74
N ARG A 259 21.17 -4.88 -12.14
CA ARG A 259 22.10 -5.95 -12.56
C ARG A 259 21.34 -7.15 -13.11
N SER A 260 20.44 -6.89 -14.07
CA SER A 260 19.83 -7.94 -14.92
C SER A 260 20.87 -8.62 -15.81
N VAL A 261 20.58 -9.82 -16.31
CA VAL A 261 21.50 -10.54 -17.21
C VAL A 261 21.65 -9.79 -18.52
N ASN A 262 22.86 -9.83 -19.08
CA ASN A 262 23.22 -9.12 -20.31
C ASN A 262 23.19 -7.59 -20.14
N VAL A 263 23.71 -7.06 -19.02
CA VAL A 263 23.88 -5.61 -18.85
C VAL A 263 24.67 -4.99 -20.01
N LEU A 264 25.65 -5.69 -20.60
CA LEU A 264 26.37 -5.19 -21.77
C LEU A 264 25.52 -5.12 -23.05
N GLY A 265 24.38 -5.83 -23.13
CA GLY A 265 23.55 -5.92 -24.33
C GLY A 265 24.21 -6.66 -25.50
N ASN A 266 25.32 -7.37 -25.26
CA ASN A 266 26.12 -8.07 -26.27
C ASN A 266 25.65 -9.51 -26.53
N LEU A 267 24.83 -10.09 -25.65
CA LEU A 267 24.23 -11.41 -25.88
C LEU A 267 22.93 -11.28 -26.69
N HIS A 268 22.64 -12.28 -27.51
CA HIS A 268 21.51 -12.26 -28.44
C HIS A 268 20.47 -13.31 -28.07
N PRO A 269 19.17 -12.98 -28.13
CA PRO A 269 18.11 -13.96 -27.86
C PRO A 269 18.06 -14.98 -28.99
N GLN A 270 17.85 -16.24 -28.63
CA GLN A 270 17.52 -17.26 -29.63
C GLN A 270 16.00 -17.46 -29.72
N ALA A 271 15.53 -17.75 -30.93
CA ALA A 271 14.11 -18.00 -31.17
C ALA A 271 13.65 -19.29 -30.46
N VAL A 272 12.53 -19.21 -29.74
CA VAL A 272 11.93 -20.39 -29.12
C VAL A 272 11.14 -21.17 -30.18
N LYS A 273 11.39 -22.48 -30.27
CA LYS A 273 10.47 -23.41 -30.94
C LYS A 273 9.52 -23.95 -29.88
N PRO A 274 8.29 -23.41 -29.75
CA PRO A 274 7.37 -23.89 -28.73
C PRO A 274 7.05 -25.37 -28.96
N ALA A 275 6.98 -26.14 -27.87
CA ALA A 275 6.42 -27.48 -27.92
C ALA A 275 4.91 -27.34 -28.18
N GLY A 276 4.48 -27.58 -29.43
CA GLY A 276 3.09 -27.37 -29.87
C GLY A 276 2.06 -28.05 -28.95
N ASP A 277 2.40 -29.21 -28.41
CA ASP A 277 1.53 -29.98 -27.52
C ASP A 277 1.30 -29.31 -26.15
N LEU A 278 2.34 -28.71 -25.54
CA LEU A 278 2.23 -28.04 -24.24
C LEU A 278 1.33 -26.80 -24.35
N VAL A 279 1.60 -25.96 -25.34
CA VAL A 279 0.83 -24.73 -25.59
C VAL A 279 -0.62 -25.10 -25.85
N GLN A 280 -0.87 -26.10 -26.69
CA GLN A 280 -2.22 -26.55 -27.00
C GLN A 280 -2.96 -27.02 -25.74
N ARG A 281 -2.32 -27.84 -24.90
CA ARG A 281 -2.91 -28.30 -23.63
C ARG A 281 -3.26 -27.13 -22.71
N ASN A 282 -2.32 -26.20 -22.53
CA ASN A 282 -2.53 -25.03 -21.68
C ASN A 282 -3.67 -24.15 -22.20
N MET A 283 -3.75 -23.91 -23.51
CA MET A 283 -4.84 -23.12 -24.10
C MET A 283 -6.20 -23.82 -23.96
N VAL A 284 -6.27 -25.14 -24.13
CA VAL A 284 -7.50 -25.90 -23.90
C VAL A 284 -7.94 -25.81 -22.44
N ALA A 285 -7.01 -25.94 -21.50
CA ALA A 285 -7.31 -25.78 -20.08
C ALA A 285 -7.77 -24.35 -19.76
N LEU A 286 -7.11 -23.34 -20.33
CA LEU A 286 -7.49 -21.92 -20.18
C LEU A 286 -8.90 -21.67 -20.71
N GLN A 287 -9.26 -22.25 -21.85
CA GLN A 287 -10.62 -22.16 -22.41
C GLN A 287 -11.67 -22.80 -21.49
N LYS A 288 -11.35 -23.95 -20.88
CA LYS A 288 -12.23 -24.66 -19.95
C LYS A 288 -12.45 -23.85 -18.66
N PHE A 289 -11.37 -23.40 -18.02
CA PHE A 289 -11.42 -22.82 -16.68
C PHE A 289 -11.61 -21.30 -16.67
N TYR A 290 -11.07 -20.59 -17.67
CA TYR A 290 -11.07 -19.12 -17.77
C TYR A 290 -11.35 -18.64 -19.21
N PRO A 291 -12.54 -18.89 -19.78
CA PRO A 291 -12.85 -18.64 -21.19
C PRO A 291 -12.64 -17.19 -21.63
N LYS A 292 -12.94 -16.21 -20.76
CA LYS A 292 -12.69 -14.79 -21.08
C LYS A 292 -11.19 -14.48 -21.21
N LEU A 293 -10.38 -15.06 -20.33
CA LEU A 293 -8.93 -14.87 -20.37
C LEU A 293 -8.32 -15.56 -21.58
N HIS A 294 -8.82 -16.73 -21.95
CA HIS A 294 -8.46 -17.40 -23.21
C HIS A 294 -8.62 -16.46 -24.42
N ASP A 295 -9.78 -15.82 -24.55
CA ASP A 295 -10.07 -14.93 -25.68
C ASP A 295 -9.19 -13.68 -25.71
N GLU A 296 -8.72 -13.20 -24.55
CA GLU A 296 -7.76 -12.09 -24.46
C GLU A 296 -6.35 -12.55 -24.83
N ILE A 297 -5.92 -13.73 -24.37
CA ILE A 297 -4.60 -14.30 -24.70
C ILE A 297 -4.47 -14.65 -26.18
N GLU A 298 -5.53 -15.13 -26.84
CA GLU A 298 -5.49 -15.38 -28.29
C GLU A 298 -5.23 -14.11 -29.12
N LYS A 299 -5.67 -12.95 -28.62
CA LYS A 299 -5.51 -11.65 -29.28
C LYS A 299 -4.24 -10.91 -28.85
N HIS A 300 -3.59 -11.38 -27.80
CA HIS A 300 -2.46 -10.72 -27.18
C HIS A 300 -1.25 -10.70 -28.13
N GLN A 301 -0.64 -9.53 -28.26
CA GLN A 301 0.65 -9.34 -28.91
C GLN A 301 1.63 -8.83 -27.86
N ASN A 302 2.83 -9.40 -27.85
CA ASN A 302 3.88 -9.00 -26.90
C ASN A 302 4.12 -7.49 -27.00
N GLY A 303 4.08 -6.80 -25.85
CA GLY A 303 4.35 -5.36 -25.79
C GLY A 303 5.81 -5.03 -25.55
N HIS A 304 6.36 -5.53 -24.44
CA HIS A 304 7.66 -5.12 -23.89
C HIS A 304 8.62 -6.29 -23.74
N TRP A 305 8.10 -7.48 -23.45
CA TRP A 305 8.87 -8.69 -23.21
C TRP A 305 8.47 -9.82 -24.14
N GLN A 306 9.45 -10.64 -24.51
CA GLN A 306 9.22 -11.82 -25.34
C GLN A 306 9.92 -13.05 -24.78
N LEU A 307 9.29 -14.20 -24.98
CA LEU A 307 9.92 -15.48 -24.71
C LEU A 307 11.11 -15.69 -25.66
N SER A 308 12.24 -16.10 -25.11
CA SER A 308 13.48 -16.39 -25.83
C SER A 308 14.21 -17.57 -25.17
N LEU A 309 15.25 -18.10 -25.82
CA LEU A 309 16.24 -18.92 -25.15
C LEU A 309 17.49 -18.11 -24.84
N ASP A 310 18.09 -18.39 -23.69
CA ASP A 310 19.39 -17.87 -23.30
C ASP A 310 20.55 -18.61 -24.02
N GLN A 311 21.79 -18.29 -23.64
CA GLN A 311 22.98 -18.91 -24.23
C GLN A 311 23.12 -20.41 -23.94
N ASN A 312 22.46 -20.91 -22.90
CA ASN A 312 22.46 -22.30 -22.48
C ASN A 312 21.25 -23.07 -23.05
N ASN A 313 20.50 -22.48 -23.97
CA ASN A 313 19.24 -23.00 -24.53
C ASN A 313 18.12 -23.19 -23.49
N LYS A 314 18.17 -22.46 -22.36
CA LYS A 314 17.08 -22.45 -21.38
C LYS A 314 16.08 -21.34 -21.69
N SER A 315 14.81 -21.56 -21.33
CA SER A 315 13.73 -20.58 -21.54
C SER A 315 13.94 -19.34 -20.67
N ASN A 316 13.74 -18.17 -21.27
CA ASN A 316 13.95 -16.88 -20.61
C ASN A 316 13.02 -15.80 -21.19
N LEU A 317 12.87 -14.69 -20.46
CA LEU A 317 12.18 -13.49 -20.93
C LEU A 317 13.23 -12.47 -21.35
N TYR A 318 13.12 -11.97 -22.57
CA TYR A 318 14.03 -10.97 -23.14
C TYR A 318 13.29 -9.66 -23.41
N HIS A 319 13.91 -8.55 -23.04
CA HIS A 319 13.39 -7.21 -23.29
C HIS A 319 14.09 -6.59 -24.51
N PRO A 320 13.43 -6.43 -25.67
CA PRO A 320 14.07 -5.96 -26.89
C PRO A 320 14.60 -4.54 -26.81
N GLY A 321 13.91 -3.61 -26.13
CA GLY A 321 14.37 -2.23 -25.96
C GLY A 321 15.58 -2.11 -25.05
N ARG A 322 15.61 -2.87 -23.95
CA ARG A 322 16.69 -2.79 -22.94
C ARG A 322 17.80 -3.83 -23.11
N LYS A 323 17.66 -4.76 -24.06
CA LYS A 323 18.62 -5.83 -24.41
C LYS A 323 19.01 -6.76 -23.28
N VAL A 324 18.14 -6.96 -22.29
CA VAL A 324 18.42 -7.79 -21.11
C VAL A 324 17.55 -9.04 -21.05
N PHE A 325 18.06 -10.05 -20.35
CA PHE A 325 17.28 -11.20 -19.93
C PHE A 325 16.81 -11.06 -18.49
N PHE A 326 15.65 -11.63 -18.19
CA PHE A 326 15.05 -11.56 -16.86
C PHE A 326 15.67 -12.54 -15.87
N TYR A 327 15.93 -13.78 -16.32
CA TYR A 327 16.50 -14.86 -15.51
C TYR A 327 18.00 -15.04 -15.80
N HIS A 328 18.78 -15.34 -14.76
CA HIS A 328 20.11 -15.95 -14.86
C HIS A 328 20.01 -17.45 -15.16
N ASP A 329 19.14 -18.15 -14.43
CA ASP A 329 18.84 -19.57 -14.65
C ASP A 329 17.45 -19.87 -14.09
N LEU A 330 16.46 -20.00 -14.97
CA LEU A 330 15.05 -20.14 -14.57
C LEU A 330 14.82 -21.23 -13.50
N ASP A 331 15.45 -22.40 -13.65
CA ASP A 331 15.19 -23.55 -12.79
C ASP A 331 15.80 -23.33 -11.41
N SER A 332 17.11 -23.05 -11.35
CA SER A 332 17.84 -22.86 -10.08
C SER A 332 17.30 -21.65 -9.32
N GLU A 333 16.96 -20.59 -10.04
CA GLU A 333 16.38 -19.39 -9.46
C GLU A 333 14.99 -19.69 -8.86
N SER A 334 14.12 -20.40 -9.58
CA SER A 334 12.79 -20.77 -9.08
C SER A 334 12.85 -21.70 -7.87
N GLU A 335 13.73 -22.70 -7.87
CA GLU A 335 13.95 -23.61 -6.74
C GLU A 335 14.45 -22.87 -5.50
N THR A 336 15.42 -21.98 -5.67
CA THR A 336 15.98 -21.16 -4.58
C THR A 336 14.91 -20.25 -3.99
N LEU A 337 14.11 -19.62 -4.86
CA LEU A 337 13.03 -18.72 -4.46
C LEU A 337 11.96 -19.46 -3.65
N VAL A 338 11.50 -20.64 -4.11
CA VAL A 338 10.54 -21.47 -3.39
C VAL A 338 11.12 -21.95 -2.07
N THR A 339 12.35 -22.48 -2.07
CA THR A 339 13.01 -22.98 -0.85
C THR A 339 13.16 -21.88 0.21
N HIS A 340 13.51 -20.67 -0.21
CA HIS A 340 13.61 -19.53 0.69
C HIS A 340 12.23 -19.17 1.25
N PHE A 341 11.22 -19.02 0.40
CA PHE A 341 9.86 -18.69 0.84
C PHE A 341 9.29 -19.75 1.79
N THR A 342 9.49 -21.04 1.54
CA THR A 342 8.94 -22.09 2.41
C THR A 342 9.63 -22.16 3.77
N ARG A 343 10.90 -21.74 3.87
CA ARG A 343 11.65 -21.62 5.14
C ARG A 343 11.41 -20.30 5.88
N HIS A 344 11.05 -19.25 5.14
CA HIS A 344 10.83 -17.90 5.65
C HIS A 344 9.56 -17.27 5.03
N PRO A 345 8.38 -17.90 5.23
CA PRO A 345 7.17 -17.43 4.63
C PRO A 345 6.74 -16.13 5.32
N TYR A 346 6.44 -15.13 4.51
CA TYR A 346 5.91 -13.87 5.01
C TYR A 346 4.43 -14.05 5.37
N LYS A 347 4.17 -14.10 6.68
CA LYS A 347 2.83 -14.04 7.28
C LYS A 347 2.75 -12.74 8.07
N ASP A 348 1.96 -11.78 7.59
CA ASP A 348 1.79 -10.49 8.27
C ASP A 348 1.14 -10.69 9.64
N ASP A 349 1.69 -10.07 10.66
CA ASP A 349 1.18 -10.21 12.04
C ASP A 349 0.03 -9.23 12.33
N VAL A 350 -1.06 -9.42 11.59
CA VAL A 350 -2.18 -8.46 11.51
C VAL A 350 -2.96 -8.33 12.82
N LEU A 351 -3.04 -9.39 13.63
CA LEU A 351 -3.96 -9.47 14.78
C LEU A 351 -3.34 -9.07 16.12
N LEU A 352 -2.01 -9.03 16.26
CA LEU A 352 -1.36 -8.88 17.58
C LEU A 352 -1.23 -7.45 18.10
N GLY A 353 -1.58 -6.45 17.29
CA GLY A 353 -1.40 -5.03 17.61
C GLY A 353 -2.58 -4.35 18.33
N GLN A 354 -3.72 -5.00 18.50
CA GLN A 354 -4.86 -4.39 19.19
C GLN A 354 -4.60 -4.32 20.70
N THR A 355 -4.19 -3.14 21.17
CA THR A 355 -4.11 -2.85 22.60
C THR A 355 -5.48 -2.41 23.13
N SER A 356 -5.80 -2.84 24.35
CA SER A 356 -6.96 -2.31 25.07
C SER A 356 -6.74 -0.83 25.35
N VAL A 357 -7.51 0.04 24.72
CA VAL A 357 -7.59 1.45 25.11
C VAL A 357 -8.38 1.50 26.42
N ASP A 358 -7.83 2.12 27.48
CA ASP A 358 -8.46 2.19 28.81
C ASP A 358 -9.94 2.60 28.75
N LYS A 359 -10.29 3.51 27.81
CA LYS A 359 -11.65 3.99 27.52
C LYS A 359 -12.68 2.87 27.32
N PHE A 360 -12.33 1.78 26.64
CA PHE A 360 -13.26 0.71 26.26
C PHE A 360 -13.04 -0.59 27.02
N SER A 361 -12.20 -0.59 28.06
CA SER A 361 -11.84 -1.77 28.85
C SER A 361 -13.05 -2.54 29.42
N HIS A 362 -14.17 -1.87 29.67
CA HIS A 362 -15.41 -2.46 30.19
C HIS A 362 -16.28 -3.16 29.14
N TYR A 363 -16.05 -2.92 27.84
CA TYR A 363 -16.77 -3.63 26.78
C TYR A 363 -16.46 -5.12 26.84
N ILE A 364 -17.44 -5.95 26.45
CA ILE A 364 -17.24 -7.40 26.40
C ILE A 364 -16.07 -7.71 25.46
N HIS A 365 -15.97 -7.02 24.34
CA HIS A 365 -14.89 -7.21 23.38
C HIS A 365 -13.49 -6.99 23.96
N TYR A 366 -13.19 -5.79 24.43
CA TYR A 366 -11.85 -5.47 24.91
C TYR A 366 -11.49 -6.21 26.21
N SER A 367 -12.46 -6.47 27.09
CA SER A 367 -12.21 -7.24 28.33
C SER A 367 -11.81 -8.69 28.05
N HIS A 368 -12.31 -9.31 26.98
CA HIS A 368 -11.93 -10.67 26.61
C HIS A 368 -10.65 -10.73 25.77
N ILE A 369 -10.44 -9.77 24.87
CA ILE A 369 -9.16 -9.65 24.13
C ILE A 369 -7.98 -9.45 25.07
N ALA A 370 -8.15 -8.64 26.13
CA ALA A 370 -7.12 -8.44 27.13
C ALA A 370 -6.69 -9.76 27.82
N LYS A 371 -7.60 -10.75 27.91
CA LYS A 371 -7.30 -12.09 28.44
C LYS A 371 -6.54 -12.97 27.45
N THR A 372 -6.73 -12.77 26.13
CA THR A 372 -6.03 -13.55 25.10
C THR A 372 -4.61 -13.06 24.86
N GLN A 373 -4.36 -11.75 24.94
CA GLN A 373 -3.04 -11.17 24.65
C GLN A 373 -1.84 -11.82 25.37
N PRO A 374 -1.86 -12.05 26.70
CA PRO A 374 -0.72 -12.68 27.40
C PRO A 374 -0.49 -14.13 26.97
N LEU A 375 -1.53 -14.82 26.46
CA LEU A 375 -1.43 -16.20 25.98
C LEU A 375 -0.70 -16.30 24.64
N ILE A 376 -0.58 -15.19 23.90
CA ILE A 376 -0.14 -15.21 22.51
C ILE A 376 1.26 -14.59 22.33
N ASN A 377 1.58 -13.57 23.12
CA ASN A 377 2.79 -12.74 22.96
C ASN A 377 4.13 -13.49 23.05
N LYS A 378 4.19 -14.68 23.67
CA LYS A 378 5.45 -15.42 23.89
C LYS A 378 5.63 -16.63 22.95
N GLN A 379 4.56 -17.18 22.41
CA GLN A 379 4.55 -18.48 21.73
C GLN A 379 4.45 -18.38 20.20
N LEU A 380 3.78 -17.35 19.65
CA LEU A 380 3.64 -17.20 18.19
C LEU A 380 4.85 -16.57 17.47
N GLN A 381 5.90 -16.18 18.19
CA GLN A 381 7.12 -15.62 17.61
C GLN A 381 8.14 -16.68 17.16
N GLN A 382 7.90 -17.96 17.43
CA GLN A 382 8.87 -19.03 17.15
C GLN A 382 8.48 -19.87 15.93
N LYS A 383 9.33 -19.78 14.89
CA LYS A 383 9.45 -20.65 13.70
C LYS A 383 8.21 -20.73 12.80
N ILE A 384 8.31 -20.03 11.67
CA ILE A 384 7.31 -20.06 10.59
C ILE A 384 7.97 -20.82 9.44
N GLN A 385 7.74 -22.12 9.31
CA GLN A 385 7.88 -22.79 8.01
C GLN A 385 6.51 -22.81 7.34
N LEU A 386 6.48 -22.89 6.01
CA LEU A 386 5.22 -23.01 5.30
C LEU A 386 4.62 -24.39 5.60
N PRO A 387 3.38 -24.48 6.11
CA PRO A 387 2.75 -25.77 6.40
C PRO A 387 2.46 -26.54 5.12
N GLU A 388 2.41 -27.88 5.19
CA GLU A 388 2.09 -28.75 4.03
C GLU A 388 0.73 -28.41 3.39
N GLU A 389 -0.24 -28.02 4.23
CA GLU A 389 -1.56 -27.55 3.81
C GLU A 389 -1.73 -26.05 4.12
N VAL A 390 -1.86 -25.26 3.05
CA VAL A 390 -1.97 -23.81 3.08
C VAL A 390 -3.39 -23.37 2.74
N ASP A 391 -4.05 -22.64 3.65
CA ASP A 391 -5.43 -22.20 3.44
C ASP A 391 -5.55 -21.09 2.39
N SER A 392 -4.63 -20.12 2.40
CA SER A 392 -4.59 -19.02 1.42
C SER A 392 -3.16 -18.58 1.13
N LEU A 393 -2.82 -18.50 -0.16
CA LEU A 393 -1.55 -17.98 -0.64
C LEU A 393 -1.79 -16.96 -1.75
N ILE A 394 -1.17 -15.78 -1.64
CA ILE A 394 -1.11 -14.79 -2.70
C ILE A 394 0.31 -14.78 -3.29
N ILE A 395 0.42 -15.00 -4.60
CA ILE A 395 1.66 -14.91 -5.37
C ILE A 395 1.64 -13.62 -6.21
N PHE A 396 2.62 -12.76 -6.00
CA PHE A 396 2.87 -11.56 -6.80
C PHE A 396 4.01 -11.86 -7.78
N GLY A 397 3.67 -11.86 -9.07
CA GLY A 397 4.55 -12.16 -10.18
C GLY A 397 4.51 -13.65 -10.57
N VAL A 398 4.13 -13.89 -11.82
CA VAL A 398 4.17 -15.18 -12.51
C VAL A 398 5.52 -15.37 -13.20
N GLY A 399 6.07 -14.35 -13.85
CA GLY A 399 7.26 -14.53 -14.69
C GLY A 399 7.03 -15.66 -15.72
N LEU A 400 7.87 -16.70 -15.73
CA LEU A 400 7.63 -17.91 -16.54
C LEU A 400 6.86 -19.04 -15.84
N GLY A 401 6.44 -18.87 -14.58
CA GLY A 401 5.52 -19.78 -13.88
C GLY A 401 6.15 -20.98 -13.17
N LYS A 402 7.46 -21.21 -13.32
CA LYS A 402 8.15 -22.41 -12.79
C LYS A 402 8.10 -22.52 -11.26
N HIS A 403 8.23 -21.42 -10.52
CA HIS A 403 8.09 -21.41 -9.06
C HIS A 403 6.67 -21.79 -8.60
N ILE A 404 5.64 -21.46 -9.38
CA ILE A 404 4.24 -21.82 -9.09
C ILE A 404 4.03 -23.31 -9.29
N GLU A 405 4.60 -23.87 -10.37
CA GLU A 405 4.60 -25.31 -10.62
C GLU A 405 5.24 -26.09 -9.47
N ILE A 406 6.48 -25.73 -9.09
CA ILE A 406 7.20 -26.36 -7.96
C ILE A 406 6.37 -26.27 -6.67
N LEU A 407 5.83 -25.10 -6.36
CA LEU A 407 5.10 -24.88 -5.11
C LEU A 407 3.79 -25.68 -5.05
N THR A 408 3.03 -25.73 -6.14
CA THR A 408 1.75 -26.47 -6.23
C THR A 408 1.93 -27.99 -6.31
N GLU A 409 3.12 -28.47 -6.67
CA GLU A 409 3.48 -29.90 -6.61
C GLU A 409 3.87 -30.34 -5.19
N GLN A 410 4.47 -29.45 -4.41
CA GLN A 410 4.98 -29.74 -3.08
C GLN A 410 3.96 -29.47 -1.96
N TYR A 411 3.05 -28.51 -2.15
CA TYR A 411 2.13 -28.04 -1.12
C TYR A 411 0.68 -28.08 -1.58
N LYS A 412 -0.24 -28.40 -0.67
CA LYS A 412 -1.68 -28.32 -0.94
C LYS A 412 -2.19 -26.93 -0.60
N ILE A 413 -2.61 -26.17 -1.62
CA ILE A 413 -3.03 -24.78 -1.46
C ILE A 413 -4.52 -24.69 -1.76
N LYS A 414 -5.34 -24.38 -0.75
CA LYS A 414 -6.80 -24.36 -0.88
C LYS A 414 -7.29 -23.18 -1.72
N ASN A 415 -6.75 -21.98 -1.48
CA ASN A 415 -7.03 -20.77 -2.25
C ASN A 415 -5.72 -20.13 -2.71
N LEU A 416 -5.43 -20.21 -4.00
CA LEU A 416 -4.25 -19.64 -4.62
C LEU A 416 -4.64 -18.40 -5.43
N TYR A 417 -4.16 -17.23 -5.01
CA TYR A 417 -4.34 -15.97 -5.72
C TYR A 417 -3.06 -15.64 -6.46
N ILE A 418 -3.14 -15.41 -7.76
CA ILE A 418 -1.98 -15.13 -8.61
C ILE A 418 -2.17 -13.76 -9.23
N CYS A 419 -1.27 -12.84 -8.90
CA CYS A 419 -1.25 -11.48 -9.39
C CYS A 419 -0.07 -11.29 -10.35
N GLU A 420 -0.31 -11.10 -11.64
CA GLU A 420 0.74 -10.78 -12.63
C GLU A 420 0.36 -9.52 -13.39
N PRO A 421 1.00 -8.38 -13.10
CA PRO A 421 0.72 -7.13 -13.78
C PRO A 421 1.17 -7.12 -15.24
N ASN A 422 2.21 -7.87 -15.62
CA ASN A 422 2.71 -7.92 -16.99
C ASN A 422 2.10 -9.10 -17.76
N ILE A 423 1.17 -8.81 -18.66
CA ILE A 423 0.49 -9.84 -19.45
C ILE A 423 1.45 -10.61 -20.38
N ASP A 424 2.55 -9.99 -20.82
CA ASP A 424 3.58 -10.67 -21.64
C ASP A 424 4.19 -11.84 -20.87
N PHE A 425 4.38 -11.69 -19.55
CA PHE A 425 4.94 -12.74 -18.69
C PHE A 425 3.98 -13.92 -18.60
N PHE A 426 2.71 -13.68 -18.29
CA PHE A 426 1.71 -14.74 -18.22
C PHE A 426 1.56 -15.45 -19.57
N ALA A 427 1.48 -14.71 -20.68
CA ALA A 427 1.39 -15.28 -22.02
C ALA A 427 2.63 -16.13 -22.39
N ALA A 428 3.84 -15.70 -21.99
CA ALA A 428 5.06 -16.48 -22.16
C ALA A 428 5.08 -17.74 -21.28
N SER A 429 4.57 -17.66 -20.05
CA SER A 429 4.51 -18.80 -19.11
C SER A 429 3.68 -19.97 -19.66
N LEU A 430 2.62 -19.69 -20.44
CA LEU A 430 1.80 -20.72 -21.10
C LEU A 430 2.58 -21.58 -22.11
N LYS A 431 3.78 -21.16 -22.50
CA LYS A 431 4.67 -21.89 -23.42
C LYS A 431 5.78 -22.66 -22.69
N VAL A 432 5.92 -22.48 -21.37
CA VAL A 432 7.03 -23.01 -20.57
C VAL A 432 6.54 -23.90 -19.41
N THR A 433 5.47 -23.49 -18.72
CA THR A 433 4.93 -24.18 -17.54
C THR A 433 3.66 -24.96 -17.88
N ALA A 434 3.46 -26.14 -17.28
CA ALA A 434 2.28 -26.98 -17.50
C ALA A 434 1.06 -26.50 -16.71
N TRP A 435 0.54 -25.32 -17.05
CA TRP A 435 -0.65 -24.73 -16.43
C TRP A 435 -1.89 -25.63 -16.47
N ALA A 436 -2.05 -26.43 -17.53
CA ALA A 436 -3.12 -27.42 -17.61
C ALA A 436 -3.08 -28.38 -16.41
N ASP A 437 -1.89 -28.86 -16.05
CA ASP A 437 -1.72 -29.80 -14.94
C ASP A 437 -1.98 -29.10 -13.60
N ILE A 438 -1.59 -27.83 -13.45
CA ILE A 438 -1.88 -27.02 -12.26
C ILE A 438 -3.40 -26.85 -12.07
N PHE A 439 -4.12 -26.47 -13.13
CA PHE A 439 -5.58 -26.24 -13.06
C PHE A 439 -6.35 -27.55 -12.82
N GLU A 440 -5.96 -28.63 -13.49
CA GLU A 440 -6.59 -29.94 -13.33
C GLU A 440 -6.35 -30.53 -11.94
N ARG A 441 -5.12 -30.41 -11.39
CA ARG A 441 -4.83 -30.79 -10.00
C ARG A 441 -5.67 -29.99 -9.02
N ALA A 442 -5.85 -28.69 -9.26
CA ALA A 442 -6.67 -27.87 -8.38
C ALA A 442 -8.13 -28.31 -8.39
N GLU A 443 -8.72 -28.54 -9.56
CA GLU A 443 -10.09 -29.06 -9.71
C GLU A 443 -10.27 -30.43 -9.01
N GLN A 444 -9.30 -31.35 -9.18
CA GLN A 444 -9.35 -32.69 -8.57
C GLN A 444 -9.30 -32.65 -7.04
N ASN A 445 -8.64 -31.65 -6.47
CA ASN A 445 -8.43 -31.51 -5.02
C ASN A 445 -9.38 -30.50 -4.35
N ASP A 446 -10.42 -30.02 -5.04
CA ASP A 446 -11.33 -28.96 -4.57
C ASP A 446 -10.60 -27.67 -4.14
N GLN A 447 -9.51 -27.35 -4.84
CA GLN A 447 -8.72 -26.14 -4.66
C GLN A 447 -9.15 -25.06 -5.65
N ARG A 448 -8.97 -23.80 -5.27
CA ARG A 448 -9.38 -22.64 -6.08
C ARG A 448 -8.17 -21.81 -6.50
N ILE A 449 -8.10 -21.49 -7.78
CA ILE A 449 -7.10 -20.59 -8.34
C ILE A 449 -7.79 -19.32 -8.86
N TYR A 450 -7.33 -18.16 -8.41
CA TYR A 450 -7.80 -16.84 -8.83
C TYR A 450 -6.68 -16.14 -9.58
N LEU A 451 -6.96 -15.68 -10.80
CA LEU A 451 -6.00 -14.98 -11.65
C LEU A 451 -6.37 -13.48 -11.71
N ASN A 452 -5.45 -12.63 -11.27
CA ASN A 452 -5.51 -11.18 -11.43
C ASN A 452 -4.36 -10.78 -12.36
N LEU A 453 -4.67 -10.52 -13.63
CA LEU A 453 -3.68 -10.34 -14.69
C LEU A 453 -3.83 -8.96 -15.33
N GLY A 454 -2.71 -8.25 -15.49
CA GLY A 454 -2.68 -6.88 -15.99
C GLY A 454 -2.77 -5.81 -14.89
N GLY A 455 -2.69 -4.54 -15.31
CA GLY A 455 -2.83 -3.38 -14.43
C GLY A 455 -1.57 -3.06 -13.61
N ASP A 456 -1.68 -2.15 -12.65
CA ASP A 456 -0.56 -1.70 -11.80
C ASP A 456 -0.64 -2.18 -10.35
N GLY A 457 -1.63 -3.02 -10.04
CA GLY A 457 -1.93 -3.55 -8.71
C GLY A 457 -2.81 -2.67 -7.83
N SER A 458 -3.23 -1.48 -8.29
CA SER A 458 -4.10 -0.57 -7.53
C SER A 458 -5.47 -1.15 -7.16
N THR A 459 -5.92 -2.21 -7.84
CA THR A 459 -7.20 -2.88 -7.58
C THR A 459 -7.07 -4.15 -6.74
N TYR A 460 -5.85 -4.59 -6.39
CA TYR A 460 -5.62 -5.87 -5.72
C TYR A 460 -6.52 -6.08 -4.49
N PHE A 461 -6.67 -5.07 -3.65
CA PHE A 461 -7.51 -5.18 -2.46
C PHE A 461 -8.97 -5.45 -2.82
N TYR A 462 -9.56 -4.67 -3.73
CA TYR A 462 -10.96 -4.86 -4.12
C TYR A 462 -11.20 -6.21 -4.80
N ASP A 463 -10.26 -6.65 -5.64
CA ASP A 463 -10.34 -7.92 -6.36
C ASP A 463 -10.27 -9.13 -5.41
N LEU A 464 -9.43 -9.05 -4.38
CA LEU A 464 -9.24 -10.11 -3.39
C LEU A 464 -10.31 -10.11 -2.29
N LEU A 465 -10.78 -8.93 -1.85
CA LEU A 465 -11.70 -8.78 -0.72
C LEU A 465 -13.03 -9.50 -0.93
N ALA A 466 -13.58 -9.46 -2.15
CA ALA A 466 -14.81 -10.15 -2.49
C ALA A 466 -14.70 -11.68 -2.26
N GLN A 467 -13.51 -12.25 -2.44
CA GLN A 467 -13.26 -13.68 -2.22
C GLN A 467 -13.10 -14.00 -0.74
N PHE A 468 -12.39 -13.14 0.02
CA PHE A 468 -12.27 -13.30 1.48
C PHE A 468 -13.63 -13.30 2.18
N TYR A 469 -14.58 -12.46 1.77
CA TYR A 469 -15.92 -12.46 2.37
C TYR A 469 -16.72 -13.74 2.12
N GLN A 470 -16.47 -14.48 1.04
CA GLN A 470 -17.14 -15.77 0.81
C GLN A 470 -16.66 -16.86 1.77
N VAL A 471 -15.36 -16.87 2.08
CA VAL A 471 -14.73 -17.88 2.95
C VAL A 471 -14.77 -17.47 4.43
N GLY A 472 -14.99 -16.17 4.70
CA GLY A 472 -14.93 -15.54 6.01
C GLY A 472 -13.67 -14.69 6.13
N ALA A 473 -13.81 -13.43 6.57
CA ALA A 473 -12.70 -12.47 6.62
C ALA A 473 -11.59 -12.90 7.59
N TYR A 474 -11.88 -13.79 8.54
CA TYR A 474 -10.88 -14.41 9.41
C TYR A 474 -9.79 -15.17 8.65
N SER A 475 -10.04 -15.64 7.43
CA SER A 475 -9.05 -16.35 6.60
C SER A 475 -7.88 -15.45 6.18
N ILE A 476 -8.04 -14.13 6.22
CA ILE A 476 -6.98 -13.15 5.97
C ILE A 476 -5.83 -13.34 6.99
N ALA A 477 -6.15 -13.74 8.23
CA ALA A 477 -5.16 -13.93 9.30
C ALA A 477 -4.19 -15.10 9.05
N ASP A 478 -4.54 -16.01 8.13
CA ASP A 478 -3.72 -17.14 7.70
C ASP A 478 -3.40 -17.09 6.20
N THR A 479 -3.30 -15.88 5.65
CA THR A 479 -2.89 -15.67 4.26
C THR A 479 -1.39 -15.44 4.18
N TYR A 480 -0.71 -16.29 3.41
CA TYR A 480 0.70 -16.13 3.08
C TYR A 480 0.87 -15.25 1.83
N MET A 481 1.94 -14.47 1.79
CA MET A 481 2.26 -13.62 0.65
C MET A 481 3.64 -13.94 0.10
N PHE A 482 3.71 -14.24 -1.20
CA PHE A 482 4.93 -14.59 -1.90
C PHE A 482 5.16 -13.64 -3.07
N CYS A 483 6.27 -12.91 -3.06
CA CYS A 483 6.67 -12.05 -4.15
C CYS A 483 7.79 -12.75 -4.93
N SER A 484 7.66 -12.95 -6.24
CA SER A 484 8.63 -13.70 -7.04
C SER A 484 9.70 -12.83 -7.71
N TYR A 485 9.33 -11.59 -8.00
CA TYR A 485 10.24 -10.56 -8.50
C TYR A 485 9.82 -9.21 -7.96
N PHE A 486 10.74 -8.25 -7.96
CA PHE A 486 10.42 -6.90 -7.53
C PHE A 486 10.12 -6.04 -8.73
N ASN A 487 9.09 -5.20 -8.59
CA ASN A 487 8.76 -4.07 -9.44
C ASN A 487 8.33 -2.96 -8.48
N GLN A 488 8.83 -1.74 -8.64
CA GLN A 488 8.61 -0.65 -7.68
C GLN A 488 7.12 -0.35 -7.45
N LYS A 489 6.33 -0.31 -8.54
CA LYS A 489 4.89 -0.06 -8.49
C LYS A 489 4.16 -1.25 -7.87
N MET A 490 4.54 -2.50 -8.21
CA MET A 490 4.01 -3.70 -7.57
C MET A 490 4.28 -3.72 -6.06
N HIS A 491 5.48 -3.36 -5.64
CA HIS A 491 5.87 -3.36 -4.22
C HIS A 491 5.04 -2.35 -3.41
N LYS A 492 4.75 -1.18 -3.99
CA LYS A 492 3.80 -0.23 -3.41
C LYS A 492 2.41 -0.82 -3.30
N ALA A 493 1.90 -1.44 -4.37
CA ALA A 493 0.58 -2.07 -4.36
C ALA A 493 0.47 -3.21 -3.31
N ILE A 494 1.54 -4.00 -3.12
CA ILE A 494 1.62 -5.01 -2.07
C ILE A 494 1.56 -4.35 -0.68
N ALA A 495 2.29 -3.26 -0.47
CA ALA A 495 2.27 -2.53 0.80
C ALA A 495 0.89 -1.91 1.10
N ASP A 496 0.24 -1.31 0.10
CA ASP A 496 -1.12 -0.78 0.21
C ASP A 496 -2.12 -1.90 0.53
N LEU A 497 -2.09 -3.02 -0.21
CA LEU A 497 -2.93 -4.19 0.06
C LEU A 497 -2.75 -4.71 1.50
N ARG A 498 -1.52 -4.80 1.98
CA ARG A 498 -1.22 -5.23 3.36
C ARG A 498 -1.82 -4.28 4.39
N ALA A 499 -1.66 -2.97 4.19
CA ALA A 499 -2.24 -1.97 5.07
C ALA A 499 -3.77 -2.06 5.09
N GLU A 500 -4.41 -2.28 3.94
CA GLU A 500 -5.86 -2.38 3.81
C GLU A 500 -6.40 -3.69 4.42
N LEU A 501 -5.75 -4.83 4.20
CA LEU A 501 -6.08 -6.10 4.87
C LEU A 501 -5.91 -6.01 6.39
N LYS A 502 -4.90 -5.26 6.86
CA LYS A 502 -4.73 -4.96 8.30
C LYS A 502 -5.92 -4.19 8.86
N VAL A 503 -6.39 -3.18 8.12
CA VAL A 503 -7.58 -2.40 8.50
C VAL A 503 -8.83 -3.27 8.57
N VAL A 504 -9.06 -4.17 7.61
CA VAL A 504 -10.25 -5.07 7.62
C VAL A 504 -10.30 -5.94 8.87
N LEU A 505 -9.16 -6.49 9.31
CA LEU A 505 -9.09 -7.31 10.51
C LEU A 505 -9.09 -6.47 11.80
N ALA A 506 -8.53 -5.26 11.79
CA ALA A 506 -8.38 -4.42 12.99
C ALA A 506 -9.58 -3.49 13.28
N LEU A 507 -10.34 -3.08 12.26
CA LEU A 507 -11.46 -2.14 12.38
C LEU A 507 -12.83 -2.79 12.10
N GLY A 508 -12.91 -4.12 12.09
CA GLY A 508 -14.19 -4.82 12.03
C GLY A 508 -15.07 -4.49 13.24
N GLU A 509 -16.40 -4.44 13.03
CA GLU A 509 -17.35 -4.23 14.13
C GLU A 509 -17.25 -5.37 15.16
N TYR A 510 -17.43 -5.06 16.43
CA TYR A 510 -17.56 -6.06 17.49
C TYR A 510 -18.95 -6.02 18.11
N PHE A 511 -19.28 -7.03 18.90
CA PHE A 511 -20.59 -7.19 19.55
C PHE A 511 -21.11 -5.92 20.20
N ASP A 512 -20.29 -5.26 21.04
CA ASP A 512 -20.67 -4.02 21.73
C ASP A 512 -21.07 -2.92 20.72
N HIS A 513 -20.31 -2.73 19.63
CA HIS A 513 -20.64 -1.78 18.56
C HIS A 513 -21.97 -2.12 17.86
N CYS A 514 -22.21 -3.40 17.57
CA CYS A 514 -23.45 -3.86 16.94
C CYS A 514 -24.67 -3.66 17.85
N ARG A 515 -24.60 -4.08 19.13
CA ARG A 515 -25.73 -3.96 20.07
C ARG A 515 -26.09 -2.51 20.32
N TYR A 516 -25.09 -1.63 20.49
CA TYR A 516 -25.35 -0.22 20.74
C TYR A 516 -25.86 0.45 19.48
N GLY A 517 -25.37 0.06 18.30
CA GLY A 517 -25.89 0.52 17.03
C GLY A 517 -27.38 0.18 16.86
N ILE A 518 -27.78 -1.03 17.25
CA ILE A 518 -29.19 -1.44 17.22
C ILE A 518 -30.02 -0.59 18.21
N ALA A 519 -29.56 -0.45 19.45
CA ALA A 519 -30.26 0.31 20.49
C ALA A 519 -30.40 1.80 20.14
N HIS A 520 -29.34 2.42 19.64
CA HIS A 520 -29.30 3.83 19.27
C HIS A 520 -30.11 4.12 18.00
N THR A 521 -30.08 3.22 17.01
CA THR A 521 -30.91 3.34 15.80
C THR A 521 -32.40 3.18 16.15
N TYR A 522 -32.74 2.21 17.01
CA TYR A 522 -34.08 2.07 17.56
C TYR A 522 -34.55 3.36 18.24
N ASN A 523 -33.72 3.92 19.12
CA ASN A 523 -34.04 5.16 19.83
C ASN A 523 -34.23 6.33 18.85
N SER A 524 -33.37 6.47 17.85
CA SER A 524 -33.47 7.52 16.84
C SER A 524 -34.79 7.46 16.07
N LEU A 525 -35.23 6.26 15.68
CA LEU A 525 -36.56 6.09 15.07
C LEU A 525 -37.67 6.47 16.07
N ALA A 526 -37.62 5.94 17.30
CA ALA A 526 -38.63 6.19 18.32
C ALA A 526 -38.76 7.68 18.72
N LYS A 527 -37.66 8.44 18.65
CA LYS A 527 -37.58 9.88 18.93
C LYS A 527 -37.84 10.77 17.71
N GLN A 528 -38.30 10.19 16.60
CA GLN A 528 -38.63 10.92 15.36
C GLN A 528 -37.43 11.72 14.81
N HIS A 529 -36.21 11.20 14.97
CA HIS A 529 -35.06 11.74 14.22
C HIS A 529 -35.31 11.56 12.73
N LYS A 530 -34.88 12.53 11.92
CA LYS A 530 -35.15 12.57 10.49
C LYS A 530 -34.12 11.76 9.74
N PHE A 531 -34.56 10.86 8.85
CA PHE A 531 -33.67 10.05 8.01
C PHE A 531 -33.68 10.54 6.56
N LEU A 532 -32.51 10.70 5.95
CA LEU A 532 -32.36 11.19 4.59
C LEU A 532 -32.93 10.18 3.58
N ARG A 533 -33.73 10.66 2.63
CA ARG A 533 -34.26 9.83 1.54
C ARG A 533 -33.16 9.44 0.57
N TYR A 534 -33.21 8.21 0.07
CA TYR A 534 -32.33 7.79 -1.01
C TYR A 534 -32.58 8.60 -2.28
N ASP A 535 -33.83 8.73 -2.73
CA ASP A 535 -34.16 9.55 -3.89
C ASP A 535 -34.00 11.04 -3.56
N ASN A 536 -33.36 11.78 -4.47
CA ASN A 536 -33.14 13.21 -4.37
C ASN A 536 -33.86 14.04 -5.43
N SER A 537 -34.71 13.41 -6.25
CA SER A 537 -35.48 14.06 -7.32
C SER A 537 -36.27 15.29 -6.84
N ASP A 538 -36.85 15.22 -5.64
CA ASP A 538 -37.68 16.28 -5.05
C ASP A 538 -36.90 17.53 -4.61
N TYR A 539 -35.58 17.44 -4.41
CA TYR A 539 -34.80 18.53 -3.81
C TYR A 539 -33.48 18.88 -4.52
N ARG A 540 -33.02 18.08 -5.49
CA ARG A 540 -31.75 18.28 -6.19
C ARG A 540 -31.65 19.62 -6.94
N ASP A 541 -32.79 20.22 -7.29
CA ASP A 541 -32.89 21.46 -8.04
C ASP A 541 -33.19 22.68 -7.15
N LEU A 542 -33.29 22.50 -5.82
CA LEU A 542 -33.51 23.61 -4.89
C LEU A 542 -32.31 24.56 -4.85
N ALA A 543 -32.58 25.86 -4.71
CA ALA A 543 -31.53 26.87 -4.59
C ALA A 543 -30.56 26.61 -3.41
N ALA A 544 -31.04 25.92 -2.36
CA ALA A 544 -30.24 25.53 -1.20
C ALA A 544 -28.97 24.76 -1.57
N VAL A 545 -29.00 23.85 -2.56
CA VAL A 545 -27.82 23.05 -2.94
C VAL A 545 -26.76 23.85 -3.71
N ASN A 546 -27.08 25.08 -4.10
CA ASN A 546 -26.13 26.02 -4.70
C ASN A 546 -25.44 26.92 -3.66
N LEU A 547 -25.82 26.86 -2.38
CA LEU A 547 -25.13 27.57 -1.32
C LEU A 547 -23.71 27.00 -1.12
N PRO A 548 -22.68 27.85 -0.92
CA PRO A 548 -21.35 27.41 -0.54
C PRO A 548 -21.37 26.69 0.81
N VAL A 549 -20.69 25.54 0.89
CA VAL A 549 -20.55 24.78 2.13
C VAL A 549 -19.13 24.91 2.68
N PHE A 550 -19.02 25.40 3.90
CA PHE A 550 -17.78 25.42 4.67
C PHE A 550 -17.77 24.21 5.60
N VAL A 551 -16.90 23.25 5.29
CA VAL A 551 -16.64 22.07 6.11
C VAL A 551 -15.51 22.41 7.06
N VAL A 552 -15.80 22.49 8.36
CA VAL A 552 -14.87 22.99 9.37
C VAL A 552 -14.41 21.86 10.28
N GLY A 553 -13.21 21.35 10.01
CA GLY A 553 -12.45 20.47 10.91
C GLY A 553 -11.75 21.24 12.03
N ASN A 554 -10.98 20.55 12.87
CA ASN A 554 -10.29 21.14 14.02
C ASN A 554 -8.75 21.02 13.94
N GLY A 555 -8.21 20.91 12.72
CA GLY A 555 -6.78 20.96 12.47
C GLY A 555 -6.18 22.33 12.83
N PRO A 556 -4.88 22.40 13.15
CA PRO A 556 -4.18 23.65 13.48
C PRO A 556 -4.41 24.79 12.47
N SER A 557 -4.55 24.49 11.18
CA SER A 557 -4.75 25.52 10.15
C SER A 557 -6.09 26.28 10.28
N LEU A 558 -7.01 25.81 11.13
CA LEU A 558 -8.23 26.54 11.46
C LEU A 558 -7.94 27.90 12.11
N ASP A 559 -6.87 28.01 12.89
CA ASP A 559 -6.57 29.21 13.68
C ASP A 559 -6.40 30.47 12.81
N SER A 560 -5.86 30.33 11.59
CA SER A 560 -5.73 31.43 10.64
C SER A 560 -7.03 31.77 9.89
N SER A 561 -8.04 30.91 9.98
CA SER A 561 -9.27 31.01 9.18
C SER A 561 -10.45 31.65 9.93
N PHE A 562 -10.37 31.83 11.26
CA PHE A 562 -11.50 32.31 12.07
C PHE A 562 -12.07 33.66 11.62
N SER A 563 -11.21 34.63 11.31
CA SER A 563 -11.66 35.96 10.86
C SER A 563 -12.49 35.86 9.58
N TYR A 564 -12.05 35.03 8.63
CA TYR A 564 -12.74 34.81 7.36
C TYR A 564 -14.08 34.08 7.57
N LEU A 565 -14.09 33.04 8.42
CA LEU A 565 -15.32 32.33 8.78
C LEU A 565 -16.35 33.27 9.43
N GLN A 566 -15.91 34.20 10.27
CA GLN A 566 -16.77 35.17 10.94
C GLN A 566 -17.36 36.19 9.97
N GLU A 567 -16.54 36.72 9.05
CA GLU A 567 -16.96 37.70 8.03
C GLU A 567 -18.07 37.14 7.11
N HIS A 568 -17.93 35.88 6.68
CA HIS A 568 -18.83 35.28 5.69
C HIS A 568 -19.95 34.42 6.28
N ARG A 569 -20.07 34.37 7.61
CA ARG A 569 -20.98 33.45 8.31
C ARG A 569 -22.43 33.48 7.81
N GLU A 570 -22.95 34.66 7.48
CA GLU A 570 -24.36 34.80 7.07
C GLU A 570 -24.62 34.32 5.64
N ASN A 571 -23.57 34.22 4.80
CA ASN A 571 -23.68 33.97 3.36
C ASN A 571 -23.45 32.50 2.98
N VAL A 572 -22.91 31.69 3.89
CA VAL A 572 -22.47 30.32 3.62
C VAL A 572 -23.10 29.34 4.60
N VAL A 573 -23.13 28.06 4.24
CA VAL A 573 -23.51 26.97 5.16
C VAL A 573 -22.27 26.53 5.92
N ILE A 574 -22.22 26.75 7.23
CA ILE A 574 -21.11 26.27 8.07
C ILE A 574 -21.50 24.96 8.73
N ILE A 575 -20.68 23.92 8.51
CA ILE A 575 -20.80 22.61 9.15
C ILE A 575 -19.59 22.35 10.02
N SER A 576 -19.81 22.29 11.33
CA SER A 576 -18.76 22.01 12.32
C SER A 576 -18.55 20.51 12.52
N CYS A 577 -17.33 20.03 12.32
CA CYS A 577 -16.98 18.62 12.46
C CYS A 577 -16.37 18.32 13.84
N GLY A 578 -17.08 17.55 14.68
CA GLY A 578 -16.58 17.06 15.97
C GLY A 578 -16.06 18.19 16.87
N THR A 579 -14.83 18.06 17.35
CA THR A 579 -14.24 19.01 18.32
C THR A 579 -14.06 20.44 17.80
N ALA A 580 -14.27 20.71 16.51
CA ALA A 580 -14.31 22.07 15.96
C ALA A 580 -15.42 22.93 16.58
N LEU A 581 -16.49 22.31 17.09
CA LEU A 581 -17.64 23.02 17.65
C LEU A 581 -17.24 23.94 18.81
N TYR A 582 -16.39 23.45 19.69
CA TYR A 582 -15.91 24.20 20.85
C TYR A 582 -15.01 25.37 20.44
N SER A 583 -14.15 25.17 19.43
CA SER A 583 -13.29 26.21 18.86
C SER A 583 -14.12 27.33 18.22
N LEU A 584 -15.15 26.99 17.44
CA LEU A 584 -16.08 27.94 16.83
C LEU A 584 -16.89 28.71 17.89
N TYR A 585 -17.40 28.02 18.91
CA TYR A 585 -18.12 28.64 20.02
C TYR A 585 -17.26 29.69 20.74
N LYS A 586 -16.00 29.37 21.06
CA LYS A 586 -15.05 30.33 21.68
C LYS A 586 -14.80 31.58 20.84
N LYS A 587 -14.94 31.47 19.52
CA LYS A 587 -14.76 32.58 18.56
C LYS A 587 -16.07 33.27 18.20
N GLY A 588 -17.20 32.87 18.82
CA GLY A 588 -18.50 33.47 18.58
C GLY A 588 -19.10 33.13 17.21
N ILE A 589 -18.66 32.03 16.58
CA ILE A 589 -19.16 31.59 15.28
C ILE A 589 -20.14 30.43 15.50
N LYS A 590 -21.43 30.65 15.24
CA LYS A 590 -22.47 29.62 15.39
C LYS A 590 -22.62 28.80 14.11
N PRO A 591 -22.28 27.50 14.01
CA PRO A 591 -22.48 26.76 12.77
C PRO A 591 -23.97 26.57 12.44
N ASP A 592 -24.31 26.30 11.17
CA ASP A 592 -25.68 25.94 10.78
C ASP A 592 -25.98 24.47 11.14
N PHE A 593 -24.97 23.62 10.98
CA PHE A 593 -24.99 22.21 11.36
C PHE A 593 -23.75 21.86 12.17
N HIS A 594 -23.91 20.95 13.11
CA HIS A 594 -22.80 20.25 13.74
C HIS A 594 -22.86 18.77 13.36
N ALA A 595 -21.72 18.12 13.23
CA ALA A 595 -21.64 16.71 12.89
C ALA A 595 -20.84 15.92 13.91
N GLU A 596 -21.34 14.72 14.18
CA GLU A 596 -20.69 13.67 14.98
C GLU A 596 -20.83 12.33 14.28
N VAL A 597 -19.89 11.42 14.50
CA VAL A 597 -19.92 10.07 13.89
C VAL A 597 -19.71 8.95 14.92
N GLU A 598 -19.12 9.25 16.07
CA GLU A 598 -18.87 8.23 17.10
C GLU A 598 -20.17 7.82 17.81
N GLN A 599 -20.34 6.50 17.94
CA GLN A 599 -21.50 5.89 18.59
C GLN A 599 -21.46 6.00 20.12
N ASN A 600 -20.26 6.08 20.70
CA ASN A 600 -20.11 6.04 22.14
C ASN A 600 -20.50 7.36 22.82
N ARG A 601 -20.86 7.27 24.09
CA ARG A 601 -21.32 8.38 24.94
C ARG A 601 -20.22 9.40 25.24
N SER A 602 -18.96 9.14 24.90
CA SER A 602 -17.90 10.14 25.09
C SER A 602 -18.14 11.41 24.26
N THR A 603 -18.82 11.31 23.11
CA THR A 603 -19.22 12.47 22.30
C THR A 603 -20.05 13.47 23.09
N PHE A 604 -20.99 12.98 23.92
CA PHE A 604 -21.79 13.81 24.81
C PHE A 604 -20.89 14.63 25.76
N ASN A 605 -19.86 14.01 26.33
CA ASN A 605 -18.94 14.68 27.25
C ASN A 605 -18.08 15.75 26.55
N TRP A 606 -17.69 15.53 25.30
CA TRP A 606 -16.96 16.51 24.49
C TRP A 606 -17.84 17.70 24.08
N VAL A 607 -19.03 17.44 23.55
CA VAL A 607 -19.98 18.50 23.15
C VAL A 607 -20.41 19.31 24.37
N SER A 608 -20.63 18.67 25.53
CA SER A 608 -21.02 19.33 26.78
C SER A 608 -19.96 20.27 27.37
N GLN A 609 -18.75 20.34 26.80
CA GLN A 609 -17.79 21.40 27.12
C GLN A 609 -18.31 22.78 26.68
N VAL A 610 -19.20 22.84 25.70
CA VAL A 610 -20.01 24.03 25.40
C VAL A 610 -21.11 24.15 26.45
N LYS A 611 -20.82 24.90 27.52
CA LYS A 611 -21.76 25.14 28.64
C LYS A 611 -22.84 26.18 28.30
N ASP A 612 -23.41 26.09 27.11
CA ASP A 612 -24.49 26.94 26.60
C ASP A 612 -25.52 26.08 25.87
N ALA A 613 -26.54 25.66 26.59
CA ALA A 613 -27.61 24.81 26.05
C ALA A 613 -28.46 25.54 25.00
N ALA A 614 -28.61 26.86 25.10
CA ALA A 614 -29.37 27.64 24.13
C ALA A 614 -28.64 27.69 22.78
N TYR A 615 -27.31 27.88 22.82
CA TYR A 615 -26.47 27.80 21.63
C TYR A 615 -26.57 26.44 20.93
N LEU A 616 -26.48 25.33 21.68
CA LEU A 616 -26.62 23.99 21.10
C LEU A 616 -28.02 23.73 20.54
N LYS A 617 -29.07 24.23 21.21
CA LYS A 617 -30.47 24.13 20.76
C LYS A 617 -30.84 25.00 19.57
N ASP A 618 -29.93 25.85 19.12
CA ASP A 618 -30.04 26.59 17.87
C ASP A 618 -29.41 25.85 16.68
N ILE A 619 -28.61 24.81 16.92
CA ILE A 619 -27.83 24.09 15.90
C ILE A 619 -28.50 22.75 15.57
N ARG A 620 -28.51 22.35 14.30
CA ARG A 620 -28.98 21.02 13.87
C ARG A 620 -27.81 20.02 13.86
N LEU A 621 -28.04 18.79 14.31
CA LEU A 621 -27.06 17.72 14.28
C LEU A 621 -27.19 16.91 13.00
N ILE A 622 -26.07 16.66 12.32
CA ILE A 622 -25.93 15.70 11.22
C ILE A 622 -25.11 14.51 11.71
N SER A 623 -25.62 13.29 11.53
CA SER A 623 -24.91 12.08 11.94
C SER A 623 -25.34 10.86 11.10
N VAL A 624 -24.82 9.69 11.46
CA VAL A 624 -25.32 8.38 11.04
C VAL A 624 -26.19 7.74 12.13
N ASN A 625 -26.91 6.67 11.78
CA ASN A 625 -27.89 5.98 12.62
C ASN A 625 -27.40 5.54 14.02
N GLY A 626 -26.08 5.36 14.20
CA GLY A 626 -25.48 4.96 15.47
C GLY A 626 -25.30 6.07 16.53
N ILE A 627 -25.74 7.30 16.29
CA ILE A 627 -25.51 8.42 17.22
C ILE A 627 -26.04 8.14 18.63
N HIS A 628 -25.25 8.49 19.66
CA HIS A 628 -25.68 8.32 21.04
C HIS A 628 -26.91 9.20 21.37
N PRO A 629 -27.95 8.65 22.04
CA PRO A 629 -29.16 9.40 22.42
C PRO A 629 -28.87 10.70 23.20
N ASP A 630 -28.03 10.67 24.23
CA ASP A 630 -27.67 11.86 25.01
C ASP A 630 -27.05 12.97 24.15
N THR A 631 -26.19 12.61 23.18
CA THR A 631 -25.55 13.57 22.27
C THR A 631 -26.59 14.19 21.34
N ALA A 632 -27.49 13.38 20.79
CA ALA A 632 -28.57 13.86 19.92
C ALA A 632 -29.51 14.84 20.65
N GLU A 633 -29.79 14.57 21.93
CA GLU A 633 -30.68 15.41 22.75
C GLU A 633 -30.12 16.81 23.02
N LEU A 634 -28.82 17.08 22.81
CA LEU A 634 -28.24 18.41 22.98
C LEU A 634 -28.69 19.41 21.91
N PHE A 635 -29.03 18.93 20.71
CA PHE A 635 -29.23 19.77 19.53
C PHE A 635 -30.72 20.06 19.25
N LYS A 636 -30.97 20.98 18.31
CA LYS A 636 -32.31 21.40 17.89
C LYS A 636 -33.10 20.24 17.26
N GLU A 637 -32.45 19.54 16.35
CA GLU A 637 -33.01 18.51 15.48
C GLU A 637 -31.86 17.61 15.01
N THR A 638 -32.13 16.32 14.84
CA THR A 638 -31.14 15.32 14.43
C THR A 638 -31.48 14.76 13.06
N LEU A 639 -30.52 14.88 12.14
CA LEU A 639 -30.60 14.51 10.73
C LEU A 639 -29.65 13.34 10.45
N LEU A 640 -30.18 12.20 10.03
CA LEU A 640 -29.46 10.93 9.98
C LEU A 640 -29.40 10.35 8.57
N CYS A 641 -28.29 9.66 8.28
CA CYS A 641 -28.16 8.70 7.20
C CYS A 641 -27.82 7.32 7.77
N PHE A 642 -27.85 6.30 6.92
CA PHE A 642 -27.20 5.04 7.23
C PHE A 642 -25.70 5.09 6.94
N LYS A 643 -24.92 4.41 7.77
CA LYS A 643 -23.50 4.14 7.52
C LYS A 643 -23.36 2.78 6.86
N ASP A 644 -22.81 2.76 5.66
CA ASP A 644 -22.74 1.54 4.86
C ASP A 644 -21.78 0.52 5.49
N GLY A 645 -22.09 -0.76 5.31
CA GLY A 645 -21.27 -1.87 5.84
C GLY A 645 -21.48 -2.19 7.32
N GLU A 646 -22.24 -1.40 8.09
CA GLU A 646 -22.51 -1.69 9.50
C GLU A 646 -23.65 -2.70 9.71
N SER A 647 -23.48 -3.61 10.66
CA SER A 647 -24.44 -4.65 10.99
C SER A 647 -25.76 -4.05 11.51
N SER A 648 -25.67 -2.96 12.28
CA SER A 648 -26.85 -2.22 12.76
C SER A 648 -27.59 -1.54 11.60
N THR A 649 -26.88 -0.94 10.64
CA THR A 649 -27.47 -0.40 9.41
C THR A 649 -28.20 -1.48 8.64
N ASN A 650 -27.54 -2.60 8.35
CA ASN A 650 -28.10 -3.71 7.57
C ASN A 650 -29.37 -4.27 8.24
N PHE A 651 -29.37 -4.35 9.58
CA PHE A 651 -30.53 -4.80 10.36
C PHE A 651 -31.77 -3.92 10.12
N PHE A 652 -31.63 -2.60 10.16
CA PHE A 652 -32.77 -1.68 9.95
C PHE A 652 -33.10 -1.47 8.47
N ASP A 653 -32.11 -1.26 7.61
CA ASP A 653 -32.29 -0.93 6.19
C ASP A 653 -33.06 -2.01 5.43
N LEU A 654 -32.70 -3.29 5.62
CA LEU A 654 -33.41 -4.41 4.98
C LEU A 654 -34.90 -4.43 5.36
N ARG A 655 -35.23 -4.09 6.61
CA ARG A 655 -36.60 -4.14 7.14
C ARG A 655 -37.40 -2.90 6.74
N LEU A 656 -36.78 -1.72 6.73
CA LEU A 656 -37.38 -0.48 6.23
C LEU A 656 -37.69 -0.55 4.74
N LYS A 657 -36.76 -1.11 3.92
CA LYS A 657 -36.99 -1.31 2.48
C LYS A 657 -38.20 -2.20 2.20
N LYS A 658 -38.43 -3.24 3.01
CA LYS A 658 -39.65 -4.08 2.91
C LYS A 658 -40.94 -3.31 3.19
N GLN A 659 -40.87 -2.18 3.88
CA GLN A 659 -41.99 -1.28 4.15
C GLN A 659 -42.04 -0.09 3.16
N GLY A 660 -41.23 -0.11 2.08
CA GLY A 660 -41.17 0.97 1.09
C GLY A 660 -40.38 2.21 1.54
N VAL A 661 -39.65 2.13 2.65
CA VAL A 661 -38.81 3.22 3.16
C VAL A 661 -37.38 3.00 2.67
N HIS A 662 -36.90 3.94 1.85
CA HIS A 662 -35.56 3.90 1.27
C HIS A 662 -34.71 5.05 1.83
N VAL A 663 -33.88 4.75 2.82
CA VAL A 663 -32.96 5.70 3.45
C VAL A 663 -31.63 5.73 2.69
N ALA A 664 -30.99 6.90 2.62
CA ALA A 664 -29.66 7.03 2.03
C ALA A 664 -28.58 6.37 2.91
N SER A 665 -27.66 5.64 2.29
CA SER A 665 -26.49 5.02 2.93
C SER A 665 -25.20 5.67 2.42
N LEU A 666 -24.22 5.84 3.30
CA LEU A 666 -22.95 6.52 3.02
C LEU A 666 -21.77 5.54 3.11
N SER A 667 -21.10 5.31 1.98
CA SER A 667 -19.99 4.35 1.86
C SER A 667 -18.61 4.92 2.25
N TYR A 668 -18.48 6.24 2.42
CA TYR A 668 -17.20 6.92 2.68
C TYR A 668 -17.26 7.83 3.92
N ALA A 669 -18.14 7.54 4.87
CA ALA A 669 -18.42 8.39 6.04
C ALA A 669 -17.47 8.16 7.24
N TYR A 670 -16.29 7.59 7.03
CA TYR A 670 -15.32 7.19 8.06
C TYR A 670 -13.88 7.43 7.54
N PRO A 671 -12.83 7.36 8.38
CA PRO A 671 -12.82 7.21 9.83
C PRO A 671 -13.09 8.51 10.61
N THR A 672 -13.05 9.68 9.97
CA THR A 672 -13.20 10.98 10.66
C THR A 672 -14.58 11.61 10.44
N VAL A 673 -14.95 12.56 11.31
CA VAL A 673 -16.17 13.36 11.13
C VAL A 673 -16.13 14.19 9.83
N THR A 674 -14.95 14.62 9.38
CA THR A 674 -14.80 15.32 8.10
C THR A 674 -15.12 14.42 6.90
N ASN A 675 -14.84 13.12 6.97
CA ASN A 675 -15.29 12.14 5.97
C ASN A 675 -16.82 12.04 5.94
N LEU A 676 -17.45 11.92 7.12
CA LEU A 676 -18.90 11.94 7.25
C LEU A 676 -19.50 13.17 6.58
N VAL A 677 -19.06 14.37 6.96
CA VAL A 677 -19.66 15.61 6.46
C VAL A 677 -19.51 15.73 4.95
N LEU A 678 -18.31 15.49 4.40
CA LEU A 678 -18.13 15.60 2.95
C LEU A 678 -19.02 14.60 2.21
N ASN A 679 -19.04 13.33 2.61
CA ASN A 679 -19.84 12.31 1.94
C ASN A 679 -21.35 12.57 2.07
N TYR A 680 -21.81 12.97 3.27
CA TYR A 680 -23.20 13.30 3.54
C TYR A 680 -23.69 14.47 2.68
N VAL A 681 -22.90 15.53 2.61
CA VAL A 681 -23.30 16.76 1.93
C VAL A 681 -23.17 16.63 0.41
N LEU A 682 -22.21 15.81 -0.07
CA LEU A 682 -22.20 15.35 -1.46
C LEU A 682 -23.48 14.59 -1.81
N ARG A 683 -23.99 13.74 -0.91
CA ARG A 683 -25.25 13.00 -1.09
C ARG A 683 -26.47 13.91 -1.15
N LEU A 684 -26.50 14.98 -0.34
CA LEU A 684 -27.55 16.01 -0.37
C LEU A 684 -27.57 16.82 -1.68
N GLY A 685 -26.50 16.78 -2.48
CA GLY A 685 -26.47 17.43 -3.80
C GLY A 685 -25.76 18.79 -3.86
N PHE A 686 -25.15 19.25 -2.77
CA PHE A 686 -24.41 20.54 -2.76
C PHE A 686 -23.26 20.57 -3.76
N LYS A 687 -22.99 21.73 -4.35
CA LYS A 687 -22.07 21.83 -5.50
C LYS A 687 -20.70 22.42 -5.19
N VAL A 688 -20.61 23.29 -4.19
CA VAL A 688 -19.39 24.05 -3.89
C VAL A 688 -19.01 23.88 -2.43
N PHE A 689 -17.77 23.45 -2.18
CA PHE A 689 -17.25 23.09 -0.87
C PHE A 689 -15.93 23.78 -0.59
N TYR A 690 -15.72 24.20 0.65
CA TYR A 690 -14.47 24.77 1.15
C TYR A 690 -14.08 24.06 2.45
N LEU A 691 -12.87 23.51 2.48
CA LEU A 691 -12.36 22.71 3.60
C LEU A 691 -11.46 23.57 4.48
N PHE A 692 -11.88 23.84 5.72
CA PHE A 692 -11.13 24.60 6.71
C PHE A 692 -10.75 23.72 7.90
N GLY A 693 -9.48 23.73 8.33
CA GLY A 693 -9.02 22.88 9.42
C GLY A 693 -9.12 21.37 9.15
N VAL A 694 -9.16 20.96 7.89
CA VAL A 694 -9.18 19.55 7.45
C VAL A 694 -7.75 19.15 7.07
N ASP A 695 -6.86 19.20 8.06
CA ASP A 695 -5.41 19.13 7.80
C ASP A 695 -4.95 17.70 7.47
N LEU A 696 -5.49 16.70 8.18
CA LEU A 696 -5.13 15.27 8.04
C LEU A 696 -3.61 15.01 8.01
N GLY A 697 -2.85 15.87 8.67
CA GLY A 697 -1.40 15.89 8.70
C GLY A 697 -0.89 17.12 9.44
N TYR A 698 0.42 17.18 9.65
CA TYR A 698 1.10 18.16 10.48
C TYR A 698 2.18 18.86 9.66
N ALA A 699 2.07 20.18 9.53
CA ALA A 699 3.13 21.02 8.98
C ALA A 699 4.29 21.20 9.99
N ASP A 700 3.98 21.25 11.29
CA ASP A 700 4.92 21.09 12.41
C ASP A 700 4.41 19.93 13.28
N VAL A 701 5.25 18.92 13.51
CA VAL A 701 4.92 17.72 14.30
C VAL A 701 4.54 18.06 15.75
N ARG A 702 4.74 19.30 16.22
CA ARG A 702 4.36 19.77 17.56
C ARG A 702 2.99 20.43 17.64
N GLN A 703 2.22 20.49 16.55
CA GLN A 703 0.89 21.12 16.53
C GLN A 703 -0.14 20.15 15.92
N HIS A 704 -1.00 19.57 16.77
CA HIS A 704 -1.95 18.52 16.34
C HIS A 704 -3.43 18.97 16.27
N HIS A 705 -3.81 20.02 17.01
CA HIS A 705 -5.16 20.61 17.01
C HIS A 705 -5.08 22.15 17.04
N SER A 706 -6.17 22.85 16.71
CA SER A 706 -6.30 24.30 16.96
C SER A 706 -5.99 24.62 18.43
N GLN A 707 -5.27 25.73 18.69
CA GLN A 707 -4.96 26.21 20.04
C GLN A 707 -6.21 26.54 20.86
N SER A 708 -7.35 26.72 20.19
CA SER A 708 -8.64 27.00 20.83
C SER A 708 -9.43 25.73 21.21
N SER A 709 -8.95 24.54 20.81
CA SER A 709 -9.62 23.25 21.02
C SER A 709 -9.76 22.85 22.50
N ALA A 710 -10.63 21.88 22.78
CA ALA A 710 -10.82 21.31 24.11
C ALA A 710 -9.66 20.37 24.56
N TYR A 711 -8.68 20.13 23.69
CA TYR A 711 -7.49 19.31 23.97
C TYR A 711 -6.33 20.09 24.60
N TYR A 712 -6.43 21.42 24.69
CA TYR A 712 -5.47 22.28 25.40
C TYR A 712 -6.02 22.74 26.74
N ARG A 713 -5.21 22.64 27.79
CA ARG A 713 -5.51 23.21 29.11
C ARG A 713 -5.43 24.75 29.06
N GLN A 714 -5.99 25.44 30.05
CA GLN A 714 -5.97 26.91 30.13
C GLN A 714 -4.54 27.51 30.20
N ASP A 715 -3.53 26.69 30.53
CA ASP A 715 -2.12 27.06 30.58
C ASP A 715 -1.35 26.79 29.26
N GLY A 716 -2.04 26.28 28.23
CA GLY A 716 -1.45 25.97 26.92
C GLY A 716 -0.76 24.60 26.82
N SER A 717 -0.78 23.78 27.87
CA SER A 717 -0.24 22.41 27.83
C SER A 717 -1.23 21.43 27.17
N GLU A 718 -0.70 20.50 26.36
CA GLU A 718 -1.47 19.43 25.72
C GLU A 718 -1.93 18.38 26.74
N VAL A 719 -3.14 17.86 26.56
CA VAL A 719 -3.65 16.73 27.36
C VAL A 719 -2.92 15.41 27.03
N TYR A 720 -2.18 15.34 25.91
CA TYR A 720 -1.49 14.14 25.43
C TYR A 720 -0.19 14.51 24.67
N ASP A 721 0.96 13.99 25.10
CA ASP A 721 2.26 14.19 24.41
C ASP A 721 2.43 13.16 23.28
N TYR A 722 2.12 13.60 22.05
CA TYR A 722 2.04 12.73 20.87
C TYR A 722 3.42 12.32 20.31
N GLN A 723 4.45 13.14 20.53
CA GLN A 723 5.78 12.95 19.92
C GLN A 723 6.56 11.80 20.56
N GLN A 724 6.36 11.53 21.85
CA GLN A 724 6.97 10.39 22.54
C GLN A 724 6.34 9.03 22.16
N THR A 725 5.08 8.99 21.73
CA THR A 725 4.35 7.71 21.55
C THR A 725 4.28 7.20 20.10
N HIS A 726 4.33 8.07 19.08
CA HIS A 726 3.94 7.67 17.71
C HIS A 726 5.01 7.85 16.61
N GLY A 727 6.20 8.36 16.92
CA GLY A 727 7.27 8.58 15.93
C GLY A 727 6.93 9.69 14.90
N GLY A 728 7.91 10.10 14.09
CA GLY A 728 7.86 11.31 13.25
C GLY A 728 6.83 11.37 12.10
N GLY A 729 5.88 10.44 12.01
CA GLY A 729 4.87 10.38 10.96
C GLY A 729 5.42 9.96 9.58
N MET A 730 4.52 9.58 8.67
CA MET A 730 4.81 9.27 7.27
C MET A 730 4.79 10.55 6.44
N PRO A 731 5.77 10.83 5.57
CA PRO A 731 5.72 12.00 4.69
C PRO A 731 4.59 11.86 3.66
N ALA A 732 3.82 12.93 3.46
CA ALA A 732 2.77 13.05 2.47
C ALA A 732 2.88 14.42 1.75
N LYS A 733 2.36 14.51 0.53
CA LYS A 733 2.34 15.79 -0.21
C LYS A 733 1.45 16.80 0.51
N GLY A 734 1.95 18.02 0.74
CA GLY A 734 1.18 19.09 1.36
C GLY A 734 0.24 19.79 0.37
N ASN A 735 -0.81 20.43 0.90
CA ASN A 735 -1.75 21.23 0.11
C ASN A 735 -1.11 22.54 -0.38
N PHE A 736 -0.40 23.24 0.52
CA PHE A 736 0.37 24.45 0.21
C PHE A 736 1.89 24.28 0.33
N LEU A 737 2.34 23.18 0.95
CA LEU A 737 3.76 22.88 1.19
C LEU A 737 4.21 21.70 0.31
N PRO A 738 5.52 21.57 0.00
CA PRO A 738 6.04 20.42 -0.76
C PRO A 738 5.70 19.08 -0.09
N TYR A 739 5.83 19.01 1.24
CA TYR A 739 5.47 17.85 2.05
C TYR A 739 4.98 18.28 3.45
N VAL A 740 4.22 17.38 4.09
CA VAL A 740 3.78 17.41 5.49
C VAL A 740 3.92 15.99 6.07
N PHE A 741 3.81 15.81 7.38
CA PHE A 741 3.80 14.48 8.00
C PHE A 741 2.37 14.04 8.31
N THR A 742 2.04 12.78 8.11
CA THR A 742 0.72 12.20 8.40
C THR A 742 0.86 10.89 9.17
N LYS A 743 -0.26 10.28 9.54
CA LYS A 743 -0.35 8.99 10.23
C LYS A 743 -1.28 8.04 9.46
N PRO A 744 -1.20 6.71 9.66
CA PRO A 744 -1.98 5.76 8.88
C PRO A 744 -3.49 6.04 8.85
N GLU A 745 -4.09 6.44 9.97
CA GLU A 745 -5.53 6.71 10.05
C GLU A 745 -5.93 7.98 9.29
N PHE A 746 -5.04 8.98 9.24
CA PHE A 746 -5.25 10.20 8.48
C PHE A 746 -5.03 9.98 6.98
N ASP A 747 -4.08 9.14 6.58
CA ASP A 747 -3.92 8.78 5.18
C ASP A 747 -5.12 7.97 4.66
N MET A 748 -5.65 7.05 5.47
CA MET A 748 -6.92 6.37 5.17
C MET A 748 -8.08 7.37 5.01
N SER A 749 -8.17 8.35 5.92
CA SER A 749 -9.15 9.43 5.84
C SER A 749 -9.04 10.22 4.54
N ARG A 750 -7.81 10.62 4.16
CA ARG A 750 -7.52 11.32 2.90
C ARG A 750 -7.97 10.48 1.70
N LYS A 751 -7.55 9.22 1.60
CA LYS A 751 -7.93 8.29 0.52
C LYS A 751 -9.46 8.16 0.39
N LEU A 752 -10.19 8.05 1.51
CA LEU A 752 -11.66 7.96 1.48
C LEU A 752 -12.35 9.26 1.08
N LEU A 753 -11.79 10.43 1.44
CA LEU A 753 -12.27 11.71 0.89
C LEU A 753 -12.12 11.74 -0.63
N GLU A 754 -10.94 11.37 -1.15
CA GLU A 754 -10.64 11.32 -2.58
C GLU A 754 -11.61 10.37 -3.33
N GLN A 755 -11.90 9.21 -2.73
CA GLN A 755 -12.89 8.27 -3.26
C GLN A 755 -14.29 8.88 -3.28
N ALA A 756 -14.73 9.51 -2.19
CA ALA A 756 -16.04 10.17 -2.13
C ALA A 756 -16.19 11.25 -3.20
N ILE A 757 -15.12 12.02 -3.45
CA ILE A 757 -15.09 13.06 -4.49
C ILE A 757 -15.16 12.43 -5.89
N SER A 758 -14.30 11.45 -6.18
CA SER A 758 -14.26 10.81 -7.50
C SER A 758 -15.57 10.07 -7.85
N LYS A 759 -16.25 9.53 -6.83
CA LYS A 759 -17.51 8.77 -6.97
C LYS A 759 -18.76 9.61 -6.79
N ALA A 760 -18.65 10.94 -6.70
CA ALA A 760 -19.81 11.84 -6.55
C ALA A 760 -20.80 11.75 -7.73
N GLY A 761 -20.37 11.26 -8.90
CA GLY A 761 -21.22 11.03 -10.07
C GLY A 761 -21.69 12.30 -10.79
N ARG A 762 -21.18 13.47 -10.38
CA ARG A 762 -21.48 14.79 -10.94
C ARG A 762 -20.31 15.74 -10.75
N LYS A 763 -20.31 16.86 -11.48
CA LYS A 763 -19.33 17.93 -11.28
C LYS A 763 -19.54 18.59 -9.91
N VAL A 764 -18.47 18.66 -9.12
CA VAL A 764 -18.41 19.35 -7.83
C VAL A 764 -17.15 20.21 -7.79
N GLU A 765 -17.24 21.34 -7.11
CA GLU A 765 -16.11 22.26 -6.89
C GLU A 765 -15.74 22.16 -5.42
N ILE A 766 -14.54 21.64 -5.15
CA ILE A 766 -14.06 21.43 -3.79
C ILE A 766 -12.72 22.14 -3.68
N TYR A 767 -12.62 23.01 -2.69
CA TYR A 767 -11.45 23.81 -2.42
C TYR A 767 -10.86 23.44 -1.06
N ASN A 768 -9.57 23.10 -1.05
CA ASN A 768 -8.86 22.84 0.18
C ASN A 768 -8.18 24.12 0.67
N CYS A 769 -8.74 24.71 1.73
CA CYS A 769 -8.22 25.91 2.38
C CYS A 769 -7.32 25.60 3.58
N SER A 770 -7.06 24.32 3.84
CA SER A 770 -6.32 23.84 5.00
C SER A 770 -4.83 23.69 4.70
N ASN A 771 -3.96 24.04 5.66
CA ASN A 771 -2.52 23.87 5.54
C ASN A 771 -2.07 22.47 6.02
N GLY A 772 -2.61 21.44 5.36
CA GLY A 772 -2.36 20.04 5.69
C GLY A 772 -1.99 19.21 4.45
N VAL A 773 -2.41 17.95 4.40
CA VAL A 773 -2.18 17.07 3.24
C VAL A 773 -2.94 17.56 2.02
N LYS A 774 -2.37 17.32 0.84
CA LYS A 774 -3.08 17.45 -0.43
C LYS A 774 -4.17 16.37 -0.50
N ILE A 775 -5.36 16.75 -0.93
CA ILE A 775 -6.49 15.84 -1.15
C ILE A 775 -6.80 15.88 -2.64
N ASP A 776 -6.65 14.76 -3.34
CA ASP A 776 -6.95 14.69 -4.76
C ASP A 776 -8.46 14.89 -5.04
N GLY A 777 -8.76 15.70 -6.06
CA GLY A 777 -10.12 16.18 -6.33
C GLY A 777 -10.50 17.46 -5.58
N ALA A 778 -9.66 17.96 -4.65
CA ALA A 778 -9.79 19.29 -4.05
C ALA A 778 -8.70 20.24 -4.54
N VAL A 779 -9.07 21.46 -4.94
CA VAL A 779 -8.15 22.48 -5.44
C VAL A 779 -7.59 23.30 -4.26
N PRO A 780 -6.26 23.43 -4.09
CA PRO A 780 -5.69 24.31 -3.06
C PRO A 780 -6.15 25.75 -3.28
N LEU A 781 -6.71 26.39 -2.24
CA LEU A 781 -7.18 27.77 -2.33
C LEU A 781 -7.04 28.48 -0.98
N GLN A 782 -6.30 29.59 -0.94
CA GLN A 782 -6.21 30.41 0.26
C GLN A 782 -7.57 31.09 0.55
N PRO A 783 -7.99 31.23 1.83
CA PRO A 783 -9.27 31.84 2.20
C PRO A 783 -9.52 33.21 1.55
N GLU A 784 -8.50 34.07 1.50
CA GLU A 784 -8.57 35.43 0.93
C GLU A 784 -8.84 35.46 -0.58
N ASN A 785 -8.68 34.33 -1.29
CA ASN A 785 -8.92 34.23 -2.72
C ASN A 785 -10.31 33.67 -3.07
N ILE A 786 -11.15 33.41 -2.07
CA ILE A 786 -12.52 32.95 -2.28
C ILE A 786 -13.37 34.14 -2.74
N LEU A 787 -14.00 33.99 -3.90
CA LEU A 787 -14.87 35.01 -4.49
C LEU A 787 -16.28 34.45 -4.64
N PHE A 788 -17.24 35.09 -3.98
CA PHE A 788 -18.65 34.76 -4.12
C PHE A 788 -19.29 35.58 -5.24
N ARG A 789 -20.10 34.93 -6.08
CA ARG A 789 -20.96 35.56 -7.08
C ARG A 789 -22.34 34.93 -7.00
N ASP A 790 -23.38 35.77 -7.08
CA ASP A 790 -24.77 35.35 -7.22
C ASP A 790 -25.23 34.33 -6.16
N LEU A 791 -24.95 34.60 -4.88
CA LEU A 791 -25.35 33.72 -3.79
C LEU A 791 -26.87 33.71 -3.58
N PRO A 792 -27.49 32.55 -3.36
CA PRO A 792 -28.89 32.46 -2.98
C PRO A 792 -29.20 33.25 -1.69
N GLU A 793 -30.24 34.07 -1.73
CA GLU A 793 -30.73 34.80 -0.55
C GLU A 793 -31.57 33.92 0.38
N HIS A 794 -31.80 34.38 1.62
CA HIS A 794 -32.65 33.71 2.62
C HIS A 794 -32.19 32.29 2.99
N LYS A 795 -30.89 32.13 3.26
CA LYS A 795 -30.23 30.87 3.63
C LYS A 795 -31.08 29.97 4.55
N ASP A 796 -31.55 30.48 5.68
CA ASP A 796 -32.26 29.66 6.68
C ASP A 796 -33.57 29.07 6.15
N GLN A 797 -34.29 29.82 5.30
CA GLN A 797 -35.52 29.34 4.67
C GLN A 797 -35.22 28.26 3.63
N LEU A 798 -34.18 28.46 2.82
CA LEU A 798 -33.72 27.48 1.84
C LEU A 798 -33.27 26.17 2.52
N LEU A 799 -32.54 26.27 3.63
CA LEU A 799 -32.12 25.10 4.40
C LEU A 799 -33.31 24.36 5.02
N GLN A 800 -34.30 25.09 5.55
CA GLN A 800 -35.52 24.46 6.08
C GLN A 800 -36.29 23.75 4.96
N GLN A 801 -36.45 24.37 3.80
CA GLN A 801 -37.09 23.76 2.64
C GLN A 801 -36.33 22.49 2.19
N LEU A 802 -35.00 22.53 2.14
CA LEU A 802 -34.19 21.36 1.82
C LEU A 802 -34.47 20.21 2.80
N ILE A 803 -34.47 20.48 4.11
CA ILE A 803 -34.72 19.45 5.13
C ILE A 803 -36.12 18.85 5.00
N ASP A 804 -37.14 19.68 4.77
CA ASP A 804 -38.52 19.22 4.70
C ASP A 804 -38.77 18.31 3.48
N ASN A 805 -38.03 18.52 2.38
CA ASN A 805 -38.12 17.69 1.17
C ASN A 805 -37.17 16.48 1.19
N ALA A 806 -35.97 16.63 1.77
CA ALA A 806 -34.94 15.62 1.70
C ALA A 806 -35.13 14.47 2.71
N TYR A 807 -35.86 14.68 3.80
CA TYR A 807 -35.96 13.71 4.88
C TYR A 807 -37.36 13.08 5.01
N TYR A 808 -37.43 11.91 5.61
CA TYR A 808 -38.70 11.35 6.06
C TYR A 808 -39.22 12.13 7.27
N PRO A 809 -40.53 12.48 7.31
CA PRO A 809 -41.09 13.30 8.37
C PRO A 809 -41.24 12.55 9.70
N ASP A 810 -41.62 11.27 9.65
CA ASP A 810 -41.79 10.41 10.83
C ASP A 810 -41.58 8.94 10.45
N LEU A 811 -40.72 8.24 11.18
CA LEU A 811 -40.50 6.79 11.05
C LEU A 811 -40.68 6.04 12.40
N SER A 812 -41.20 6.71 13.43
CA SER A 812 -41.31 6.17 14.79
C SER A 812 -42.17 4.92 14.89
N ALA A 813 -43.20 4.81 14.06
CA ALA A 813 -44.05 3.62 13.97
C ALA A 813 -43.25 2.35 13.61
N HIS A 814 -42.14 2.48 12.89
CA HIS A 814 -41.31 1.35 12.49
C HIS A 814 -40.37 0.86 13.60
N ALA A 815 -40.07 1.68 14.62
CA ALA A 815 -39.08 1.33 15.65
C ALA A 815 -39.44 0.02 16.37
N GLN A 816 -40.59 -0.01 17.04
CA GLN A 816 -41.08 -1.19 17.75
C GLN A 816 -41.47 -2.33 16.80
N GLN A 817 -42.03 -2.01 15.63
CA GLN A 817 -42.39 -3.01 14.61
C GLN A 817 -41.17 -3.79 14.12
N ILE A 818 -40.05 -3.12 13.88
CA ILE A 818 -38.79 -3.74 13.45
C ILE A 818 -38.18 -4.54 14.59
N PHE A 819 -38.12 -3.95 15.80
CA PHE A 819 -37.53 -4.61 16.95
C PHE A 819 -38.28 -5.89 17.37
N ASN A 820 -39.61 -5.89 17.30
CA ASN A 820 -40.44 -7.07 17.59
C ASN A 820 -40.28 -8.23 16.59
N GLN A 821 -39.53 -8.05 15.50
CA GLN A 821 -39.18 -9.15 14.60
C GLN A 821 -38.08 -10.04 15.16
N ILE A 822 -37.38 -9.60 16.22
CA ILE A 822 -36.41 -10.43 16.93
C ILE A 822 -37.16 -11.50 17.72
N ASP A 823 -36.88 -12.77 17.45
CA ASP A 823 -37.34 -13.89 18.26
C ASP A 823 -36.26 -14.29 19.26
N PHE A 824 -36.43 -13.89 20.51
CA PHE A 824 -35.49 -14.21 21.59
C PHE A 824 -35.41 -15.72 21.90
N VAL A 825 -36.46 -16.51 21.59
CA VAL A 825 -36.40 -17.97 21.75
C VAL A 825 -35.46 -18.56 20.71
N THR A 826 -35.57 -18.11 19.46
CA THR A 826 -34.66 -18.51 18.38
C THR A 826 -33.24 -18.05 18.65
N PHE A 827 -33.04 -16.80 19.06
CA PHE A 827 -31.73 -16.28 19.48
C PHE A 827 -31.09 -17.15 20.56
N ARG A 828 -31.84 -17.44 21.64
CA ARG A 828 -31.34 -18.27 22.75
C ARG A 828 -30.98 -19.67 22.30
N ARG A 829 -31.81 -20.29 21.47
CA ARG A 829 -31.53 -21.61 20.88
C ARG A 829 -30.23 -21.61 20.07
N THR A 830 -29.96 -20.55 19.30
CA THR A 830 -28.74 -20.43 18.49
C THR A 830 -27.51 -20.25 19.39
N ILE A 831 -27.59 -19.42 20.43
CA ILE A 831 -26.51 -19.27 21.43
C ILE A 831 -26.26 -20.59 22.17
N ASP A 832 -27.30 -21.30 22.62
CA ASP A 832 -27.16 -22.59 23.30
C ASP A 832 -26.52 -23.64 22.37
N ALA A 833 -26.95 -23.72 21.10
CA ALA A 833 -26.34 -24.60 20.11
C ALA A 833 -24.86 -24.26 19.86
N TRP A 834 -24.50 -22.97 19.93
CA TRP A 834 -23.12 -22.54 19.83
C TRP A 834 -22.30 -22.94 21.06
N LEU A 835 -22.83 -22.75 22.27
CA LEU A 835 -22.20 -23.17 23.53
C LEU A 835 -21.91 -24.68 23.56
N VAL A 836 -22.80 -25.50 22.98
CA VAL A 836 -22.55 -26.95 22.81
C VAL A 836 -21.33 -27.24 21.93
N LEU A 837 -21.04 -26.43 20.90
CA LEU A 837 -19.83 -26.62 20.09
C LEU A 837 -18.55 -26.41 20.91
N PHE A 838 -18.58 -25.52 21.90
CA PHE A 838 -17.43 -25.25 22.76
C PHE A 838 -17.13 -26.38 23.77
N ASP A 839 -18.07 -27.31 23.98
CA ASP A 839 -17.86 -28.46 24.86
C ASP A 839 -17.09 -29.61 24.16
N GLU A 840 -16.77 -29.46 22.87
CA GLU A 840 -15.96 -30.42 22.12
C GLU A 840 -14.52 -30.46 22.62
N GLN A 841 -13.99 -31.68 22.83
CA GLN A 841 -12.58 -31.84 23.18
C GLN A 841 -11.71 -31.71 21.92
N ILE A 842 -10.91 -30.64 21.87
CA ILE A 842 -9.97 -30.39 20.79
C ILE A 842 -8.58 -30.82 21.23
N THR A 843 -8.10 -31.91 20.65
CA THR A 843 -6.78 -32.50 20.91
C THR A 843 -5.86 -32.49 19.68
N THR A 844 -6.37 -32.11 18.50
CA THR A 844 -5.57 -32.06 17.26
C THR A 844 -5.81 -30.78 16.45
N GLN A 845 -4.88 -30.46 15.56
CA GLN A 845 -5.02 -29.35 14.60
C GLN A 845 -6.26 -29.47 13.71
N GLU A 846 -6.55 -30.68 13.21
CA GLU A 846 -7.70 -30.94 12.34
C GLU A 846 -9.03 -30.67 13.06
N GLN A 847 -9.13 -31.06 14.33
CA GLN A 847 -10.30 -30.77 15.17
C GLN A 847 -10.44 -29.26 15.40
N ALA A 848 -9.33 -28.54 15.64
CA ALA A 848 -9.34 -27.08 15.78
C ALA A 848 -9.88 -26.38 14.51
N LYS A 849 -9.35 -26.73 13.34
CA LYS A 849 -9.82 -26.20 12.04
C LYS A 849 -11.29 -26.55 11.76
N THR A 850 -11.71 -27.76 12.12
CA THR A 850 -13.10 -28.23 11.98
C THR A 850 -14.06 -27.43 12.87
N PHE A 851 -13.67 -27.17 14.13
CA PHE A 851 -14.45 -26.35 15.06
C PHE A 851 -14.66 -24.93 14.52
N ILE A 852 -13.60 -24.26 14.07
CA ILE A 852 -13.68 -22.90 13.48
C ILE A 852 -14.66 -22.89 12.30
N SER A 853 -14.55 -23.86 11.40
CA SER A 853 -15.42 -23.99 10.23
C SER A 853 -16.90 -24.23 10.61
N ARG A 854 -17.17 -25.02 11.65
CA ARG A 854 -18.53 -25.32 12.12
C ARG A 854 -19.19 -24.11 12.79
N GLN A 855 -18.44 -23.31 13.56
CA GLN A 855 -18.95 -22.05 14.10
C GLN A 855 -19.37 -21.08 13.00
N TRP A 856 -18.53 -20.92 11.97
CA TRP A 856 -18.86 -20.07 10.84
C TRP A 856 -20.14 -20.54 10.12
N ARG A 857 -20.28 -21.85 9.91
CA ARG A 857 -21.49 -22.45 9.32
C ARG A 857 -22.74 -22.23 10.19
N LEU A 858 -22.61 -22.29 11.52
CA LEU A 858 -23.70 -22.00 12.45
C LEU A 858 -24.18 -20.54 12.26
N LEU A 859 -23.26 -19.58 12.22
CA LEU A 859 -23.61 -18.17 11.99
C LEU A 859 -24.24 -17.93 10.61
N GLN A 860 -23.70 -18.55 9.55
CA GLN A 860 -24.29 -18.48 8.21
C GLN A 860 -25.71 -19.07 8.17
N THR A 861 -25.96 -20.12 8.95
CA THR A 861 -27.29 -20.72 9.06
C THR A 861 -28.24 -19.78 9.79
N ALA A 862 -27.80 -19.17 10.91
CA ALA A 862 -28.56 -18.17 11.63
C ALA A 862 -28.91 -16.95 10.75
N ALA A 863 -27.99 -16.52 9.88
CA ALA A 863 -28.22 -15.41 8.93
C ALA A 863 -29.38 -15.64 7.95
N ARG A 864 -29.79 -16.91 7.72
CA ARG A 864 -30.92 -17.25 6.86
C ARG A 864 -32.27 -17.02 7.54
N ASP A 865 -32.30 -16.99 8.87
CA ASP A 865 -33.49 -16.67 9.64
C ASP A 865 -33.49 -15.16 9.99
N PRO A 866 -34.33 -14.34 9.35
CA PRO A 866 -34.38 -12.91 9.64
C PRO A 866 -34.89 -12.59 11.06
N SER A 867 -35.42 -13.54 11.82
CA SER A 867 -35.82 -13.32 13.20
C SER A 867 -34.66 -13.50 14.20
N ASP A 868 -33.57 -14.13 13.77
CA ASP A 868 -32.39 -14.38 14.59
C ASP A 868 -31.37 -13.23 14.43
N PRO A 869 -31.08 -12.45 15.49
CA PRO A 869 -30.10 -11.36 15.41
C PRO A 869 -28.65 -11.85 15.55
N THR A 870 -28.41 -13.14 15.83
CA THR A 870 -27.08 -13.66 16.18
C THR A 870 -26.01 -13.29 15.15
N PHE A 871 -26.31 -13.43 13.86
CA PHE A 871 -25.35 -13.10 12.81
C PHE A 871 -24.92 -11.62 12.89
N TYR A 872 -25.88 -10.68 12.96
CA TYR A 872 -25.59 -9.25 13.04
C TYR A 872 -24.80 -8.88 14.30
N LEU A 873 -25.12 -9.51 15.43
CA LEU A 873 -24.48 -9.21 16.72
C LEU A 873 -23.05 -9.76 16.81
N PHE A 874 -22.78 -10.94 16.26
CA PHE A 874 -21.53 -11.66 16.49
C PHE A 874 -20.60 -11.73 15.29
N TYR A 875 -21.00 -11.24 14.11
CA TYR A 875 -20.23 -11.37 12.86
C TYR A 875 -18.76 -10.96 13.01
N GLY A 876 -18.48 -9.71 13.39
CA GLY A 876 -17.10 -9.24 13.42
C GLY A 876 -16.30 -9.73 14.62
N SER A 877 -16.91 -9.93 15.79
CA SER A 877 -16.27 -10.63 16.92
C SER A 877 -15.85 -12.05 16.55
N THR A 878 -16.68 -12.77 15.78
CA THR A 878 -16.34 -14.11 15.30
C THR A 878 -15.22 -14.08 14.28
N ASN A 879 -15.15 -13.04 13.43
CA ASN A 879 -14.01 -12.88 12.53
C ASN A 879 -12.71 -12.65 13.31
N TYR A 880 -12.75 -11.85 14.38
CA TYR A 880 -11.58 -11.62 15.24
C TYR A 880 -11.12 -12.91 15.93
N PHE A 881 -12.00 -13.54 16.72
CA PHE A 881 -11.65 -14.75 17.46
C PHE A 881 -11.37 -15.93 16.52
N GLY A 882 -12.10 -16.02 15.41
CA GLY A 882 -11.82 -16.97 14.33
C GLY A 882 -10.43 -16.78 13.74
N GLY A 883 -10.03 -15.53 13.45
CA GLY A 883 -8.71 -15.24 12.90
C GLY A 883 -7.59 -15.58 13.89
N LEU A 884 -7.81 -15.24 15.15
CA LEU A 884 -6.88 -15.59 16.24
C LEU A 884 -6.75 -17.10 16.41
N MET A 885 -7.88 -17.82 16.49
CA MET A 885 -7.90 -19.27 16.62
C MET A 885 -7.30 -19.96 15.40
N THR A 886 -7.58 -19.50 14.18
CA THR A 886 -6.95 -20.03 12.95
C THR A 886 -5.43 -19.88 13.02
N LYS A 887 -4.94 -18.71 13.46
CA LYS A 887 -3.51 -18.48 13.62
C LYS A 887 -2.89 -19.47 14.61
N ILE A 888 -3.48 -19.63 15.80
CA ILE A 888 -2.98 -20.57 16.80
C ILE A 888 -3.08 -22.02 16.28
N ALA A 889 -4.19 -22.39 15.65
CA ALA A 889 -4.39 -23.72 15.08
C ALA A 889 -3.34 -24.07 14.02
N SER A 890 -2.95 -23.11 13.17
CA SER A 890 -1.91 -23.31 12.15
C SER A 890 -0.55 -23.69 12.75
N CYS A 891 -0.31 -23.36 14.03
CA CYS A 891 0.91 -23.66 14.75
C CYS A 891 0.84 -24.92 15.62
N ILE A 892 -0.26 -25.70 15.59
CA ILE A 892 -0.37 -26.96 16.36
C ILE A 892 0.34 -28.08 15.59
N SER A 893 1.43 -28.61 16.13
CA SER A 893 2.12 -29.82 15.66
C SER A 893 2.70 -30.64 16.82
N ASP A 894 3.20 -31.84 16.51
CA ASP A 894 3.91 -32.71 17.46
C ASP A 894 5.20 -32.06 18.01
N ASP A 895 5.81 -31.17 17.22
CA ASP A 895 7.03 -30.42 17.60
C ASP A 895 6.74 -29.22 18.51
N THR A 896 5.46 -28.83 18.66
CA THR A 896 5.03 -27.66 19.43
C THR A 896 3.88 -28.01 20.41
N PRO A 897 4.10 -28.94 21.36
CA PRO A 897 3.06 -29.42 22.26
C PRO A 897 2.45 -28.32 23.15
N GLU A 898 3.14 -27.20 23.33
CA GLU A 898 2.70 -26.04 24.11
C GLU A 898 1.60 -25.20 23.44
N ILE A 899 1.38 -25.33 22.12
CA ILE A 899 0.42 -24.50 21.36
C ILE A 899 -1.02 -24.98 21.55
N LEU A 900 -1.25 -26.29 21.62
CA LEU A 900 -2.60 -26.86 21.81
C LEU A 900 -3.26 -26.40 23.13
N PRO A 901 -2.56 -26.37 24.28
CA PRO A 901 -3.10 -25.76 25.50
C PRO A 901 -3.50 -24.28 25.33
N VAL A 902 -2.71 -23.50 24.60
CA VAL A 902 -2.99 -22.08 24.31
C VAL A 902 -4.26 -21.96 23.47
N PHE A 903 -4.42 -22.80 22.45
CA PHE A 903 -5.64 -22.85 21.65
C PHE A 903 -6.88 -23.08 22.53
N ASN A 904 -6.82 -24.08 23.43
CA ASN A 904 -7.93 -24.40 24.32
C ASN A 904 -8.21 -23.29 25.37
N GLN A 905 -7.19 -22.55 25.79
CA GLN A 905 -7.39 -21.37 26.66
C GLN A 905 -8.08 -20.23 25.92
N VAL A 906 -7.67 -19.94 24.68
CA VAL A 906 -8.35 -18.94 23.83
C VAL A 906 -9.77 -19.35 23.50
N LEU A 907 -9.99 -20.64 23.23
CA LEU A 907 -11.32 -21.24 23.03
C LEU A 907 -12.24 -20.98 24.24
N GLN A 908 -11.72 -21.16 25.46
CA GLN A 908 -12.48 -20.89 26.68
C GLN A 908 -12.82 -19.40 26.82
N VAL A 909 -11.88 -18.50 26.52
CA VAL A 909 -12.16 -17.05 26.52
C VAL A 909 -13.25 -16.71 25.50
N TRP A 910 -13.24 -17.35 24.33
CA TRP A 910 -14.28 -17.15 23.32
C TRP A 910 -15.64 -17.72 23.73
N ARG A 911 -15.68 -18.86 24.45
CA ARG A 911 -16.91 -19.39 25.05
C ARG A 911 -17.50 -18.39 26.05
N ASP A 912 -16.67 -17.89 26.98
CA ASP A 912 -17.09 -16.94 28.01
C ASP A 912 -17.63 -15.64 27.38
N TYR A 913 -17.03 -15.22 26.26
CA TYR A 913 -17.51 -14.10 25.46
C TYR A 913 -18.92 -14.35 24.93
N VAL A 914 -19.13 -15.46 24.21
CA VAL A 914 -20.42 -15.77 23.55
C VAL A 914 -21.53 -15.88 24.60
N GLN A 915 -21.23 -16.52 25.73
CA GLN A 915 -22.15 -16.60 26.86
C GLN A 915 -22.48 -15.21 27.43
N SER A 916 -21.47 -14.43 27.81
CA SER A 916 -21.66 -13.11 28.44
C SER A 916 -22.42 -12.15 27.52
N ALA A 917 -22.07 -12.13 26.24
CA ALA A 917 -22.72 -11.31 25.24
C ALA A 917 -24.18 -11.73 24.99
N GLY A 918 -24.44 -13.04 24.89
CA GLY A 918 -25.78 -13.59 24.75
C GLY A 918 -26.69 -13.22 25.93
N GLU A 919 -26.22 -13.45 27.16
CA GLU A 919 -26.96 -13.14 28.39
C GLU A 919 -27.23 -11.63 28.53
N GLN A 920 -26.24 -10.77 28.27
CA GLN A 920 -26.43 -9.32 28.37
C GLN A 920 -27.40 -8.76 27.33
N PHE A 921 -27.37 -9.27 26.10
CA PHE A 921 -28.31 -8.83 25.07
C PHE A 921 -29.74 -9.25 25.39
N GLU A 922 -29.94 -10.47 25.89
CA GLU A 922 -31.26 -10.98 26.27
C GLU A 922 -31.87 -10.17 27.44
N GLN A 923 -31.05 -9.80 28.43
CA GLN A 923 -31.50 -9.01 29.58
C GLN A 923 -31.79 -7.55 29.25
N GLN A 924 -30.95 -6.93 28.41
CA GLN A 924 -31.01 -5.49 28.12
C GLN A 924 -30.70 -5.19 26.64
N PRO A 925 -31.59 -5.59 25.70
CA PRO A 925 -31.32 -5.51 24.27
C PRO A 925 -31.28 -4.08 23.72
N LEU A 926 -31.87 -3.12 24.45
CA LEU A 926 -31.91 -1.69 24.08
C LEU A 926 -31.09 -0.81 25.04
N LYS A 927 -30.12 -1.38 25.77
CA LYS A 927 -29.18 -0.59 26.59
C LYS A 927 -28.34 0.31 25.69
N PHE A 928 -28.21 1.58 26.07
CA PHE A 928 -27.31 2.54 25.43
C PHE A 928 -25.89 2.38 25.93
N ASP A 929 -24.94 2.84 25.13
CA ASP A 929 -23.55 2.92 25.56
C ASP A 929 -23.38 3.80 26.81
N ASP A 930 -22.46 3.44 27.69
CA ASP A 930 -22.20 4.13 28.96
C ASP A 930 -20.75 4.60 29.12
N VAL A 931 -19.96 4.66 28.04
CA VAL A 931 -18.58 5.17 28.06
C VAL A 931 -18.54 6.59 28.61
N ASP A 932 -17.80 6.77 29.70
CA ASP A 932 -17.57 8.07 30.33
C ASP A 932 -16.10 8.50 30.27
N VAL A 933 -15.87 9.74 29.85
CA VAL A 933 -14.56 10.37 29.73
C VAL A 933 -14.46 11.68 30.51
N GLN A 934 -15.40 11.96 31.42
CA GLN A 934 -15.39 13.19 32.24
C GLN A 934 -14.09 13.38 33.03
N HIS A 935 -13.44 12.27 33.41
CA HIS A 935 -12.15 12.28 34.09
C HIS A 935 -11.04 12.99 33.29
N LEU A 936 -11.11 13.01 31.95
CA LEU A 936 -10.14 13.73 31.10
C LEU A 936 -10.21 15.26 31.27
N PHE A 937 -11.35 15.78 31.75
CA PHE A 937 -11.58 17.22 31.92
C PHE A 937 -11.48 17.69 33.38
N ALA A 938 -11.30 16.76 34.32
CA ALA A 938 -11.11 17.11 35.72
C ALA A 938 -9.69 17.69 35.92
N LYS A 939 -9.59 18.82 36.64
CA LYS A 939 -8.28 19.39 37.00
C LYS A 939 -7.55 18.40 37.92
N SER A 940 -6.42 17.87 37.45
CA SER A 940 -5.35 17.36 38.32
C SER A 940 -4.66 18.54 39.01
#